data_AF-A0A182W530-F1
#
_entry.id   AF-A0A182W530-F1
#
_cell.length_a   1.000
_cell.length_b   1.000
_cell.length_c   1.000
_cell.angle_alpha   90.00
_cell.angle_beta   90.00
_cell.angle_gamma   90.00
#
_symmetry.space_group_name_H-M   'P 1'
#
loop_
_entity.id
_entity.type
_entity.pdbx_description
1 polymer ?
#
loop_
_entity_poly.entity_id
_entity_poly.type
_entity_poly.pdbx_seq_one_letter_code
_entity_poly.pdbx_strand_id
1 'polypeptide(L)'
;MMTQYDSRACCWRGPFRPTVLNPAANLGPVLLNVLERTPQKAAQVNGDTGYVMTCDELRRRSIRFAQFLIARDYRIGDVVVLIARNSDNVAPVVFGCFLAGVTLNTLDPSFGLEEVQHILRLTRPRAVVGDSDALVLVCEAASRMELCFDKAFFLLEEIEGHDFTPLDSWISVDALVRVPDKNEDQFVPAYQGDSDQLIAAVVCSSGTTGLPKAVRISHAQLIASYQRVSQLDRNDTILCFSTLYWISGLQMLMTGVLNGIRRIITARLATPELAIQLCNRYHVTLLLVTPTMASDIIRTLSPTERLESVKLFAVGGSAVPKRLRDEINRRVLVAGRGRSFVGYGTSETGNIAYELIPRDDSVGFLLPGVTAKIVNDHDQPLGPNETGELIVRPVHPFLGYHGDETATKETKVNGDAEGFVRTGDIARFDSDGFLYLVDRKREIFKYDGFQIAPTELEQRIAELEGIRYVVVVGLPDPDHRYNDLATALIVRESHDTQALTEQMVIEHCARTPDRQVRPKQKWLRGGVIFVDQLPMTASGKVKRSAAKQLAMERKSTNTKESAVCAMFQTFFKYYKSRNQPPTYENVLVIGMDHPKLQPVQLNCSDERKFMGLLPTREWKVYELTTRPGLLVLANPFTCSGQRHWIMRSMSDYPTYPNITNLTNRDVEYSWLEELQSIPTESERRKFAKQLRWATLGYQYDWTNKVYDEARKEQFPTELSSLVKYVATAFGYGWFSPEAAIVNYYPIGSTLAGHTDHSEDDQLAPLFSFSFGQPAIFLIGGTTLDEEPDAILLRSGDIVIMTGASRQCYHAVPRVFTDSELLEELGNSAARWEGMEDLKEVWNVARRYIKYTRININVRQVLREDQSTLQPDSEKHKS
;
A
#
# COMPACT_ATOMS: atom_id res chain seq x y z
N MET A 1 -12.32 -40.63 -9.19
CA MET A 1 -12.57 -39.35 -8.48
C MET A 1 -11.29 -38.68 -8.03
N MET A 2 -10.18 -39.42 -7.94
CA MET A 2 -8.89 -38.95 -7.42
C MET A 2 -8.03 -38.36 -8.54
N THR A 3 -7.08 -37.52 -8.17
CA THR A 3 -5.98 -37.10 -9.03
C THR A 3 -5.14 -38.33 -9.42
N GLN A 4 -4.73 -38.43 -10.67
CA GLN A 4 -3.86 -39.51 -11.16
C GLN A 4 -2.53 -38.95 -11.67
N TYR A 5 -1.43 -39.62 -11.34
CA TYR A 5 -0.12 -39.32 -11.90
C TYR A 5 0.12 -40.10 -13.19
N ASP A 6 0.46 -39.40 -14.25
CA ASP A 6 0.95 -39.95 -15.51
C ASP A 6 2.48 -39.88 -15.51
N SER A 7 3.14 -41.03 -15.30
CA SER A 7 4.60 -41.11 -15.22
C SER A 7 5.31 -40.90 -16.55
N ARG A 8 4.61 -40.99 -17.69
CA ARG A 8 5.20 -40.74 -19.01
C ARG A 8 5.20 -39.24 -19.33
N ALA A 9 4.11 -38.56 -18.99
CA ALA A 9 3.99 -37.12 -19.17
C ALA A 9 4.48 -36.29 -17.96
N CYS A 10 4.89 -36.98 -16.89
CA CYS A 10 5.26 -36.42 -15.59
C CYS A 10 4.24 -35.37 -15.09
N CYS A 11 2.95 -35.70 -15.17
CA CYS A 11 1.88 -34.75 -14.86
C CYS A 11 0.76 -35.40 -14.03
N TRP A 12 0.08 -34.56 -13.25
CA TRP A 12 -1.08 -34.91 -12.44
C TRP A 12 -2.34 -34.50 -13.18
N ARG A 13 -3.34 -35.37 -13.22
CA ARG A 13 -4.61 -35.10 -13.89
C ARG A 13 -5.78 -35.32 -12.94
N GLY A 14 -6.65 -34.32 -12.84
CA GLY A 14 -7.98 -34.52 -12.31
C GLY A 14 -8.78 -35.48 -13.20
N PRO A 15 -9.85 -36.08 -12.67
CA PRO A 15 -10.66 -37.02 -13.44
C PRO A 15 -11.24 -36.33 -14.68
N PHE A 16 -11.42 -37.07 -15.78
CA PHE A 16 -12.19 -36.53 -16.89
C PHE A 16 -13.68 -36.59 -16.56
N ARG A 17 -14.37 -35.45 -16.73
CA ARG A 17 -15.82 -35.35 -16.61
C ARG A 17 -16.31 -34.27 -17.59
N PRO A 18 -17.29 -34.58 -18.45
CA PRO A 18 -17.87 -33.57 -19.32
C PRO A 18 -18.69 -32.55 -18.50
N THR A 19 -18.75 -31.31 -18.99
CA THR A 19 -19.57 -30.26 -18.39
C THR A 19 -21.05 -30.53 -18.62
N VAL A 20 -21.90 -30.15 -17.66
CA VAL A 20 -23.36 -30.33 -17.78
C VAL A 20 -23.99 -29.26 -18.68
N LEU A 21 -23.48 -28.04 -18.59
CA LEU A 21 -23.85 -26.94 -19.47
C LEU A 21 -22.86 -26.89 -20.64
N ASN A 22 -23.32 -26.42 -21.80
CA ASN A 22 -22.47 -26.25 -22.98
C ASN A 22 -21.60 -24.99 -22.83
N PRO A 23 -20.29 -25.09 -22.57
CA PRO A 23 -19.42 -23.94 -22.39
C PRO A 23 -19.20 -23.15 -23.69
N ALA A 24 -19.51 -23.74 -24.86
CA ALA A 24 -19.39 -23.08 -26.15
C ALA A 24 -20.55 -22.12 -26.47
N ALA A 25 -21.63 -22.08 -25.69
CA ALA A 25 -22.85 -21.33 -26.03
C ALA A 25 -22.84 -19.82 -25.69
N ASN A 26 -21.74 -19.30 -25.12
CA ASN A 26 -21.65 -18.00 -24.44
C ASN A 26 -22.64 -17.87 -23.25
N LEU A 27 -22.38 -16.90 -22.36
CA LEU A 27 -23.12 -16.79 -21.09
C LEU A 27 -24.58 -16.40 -21.27
N GLY A 28 -24.88 -15.49 -22.22
CA GLY A 28 -26.23 -14.95 -22.41
C GLY A 28 -27.29 -16.04 -22.62
N PRO A 29 -27.18 -16.89 -23.66
CA PRO A 29 -28.14 -17.97 -23.91
C PRO A 29 -28.26 -18.96 -22.74
N VAL A 30 -27.13 -19.30 -22.11
CA VAL A 30 -27.11 -20.23 -20.96
C VAL A 30 -27.87 -19.64 -19.77
N LEU A 31 -27.65 -18.37 -19.44
CA LEU A 31 -28.28 -17.70 -18.31
C LEU A 31 -29.80 -17.59 -18.49
N LEU A 32 -30.28 -17.14 -19.66
CA LEU A 32 -31.72 -17.09 -19.92
C LEU A 32 -32.36 -18.47 -19.80
N ASN A 33 -31.75 -19.47 -20.46
CA ASN A 33 -32.30 -20.82 -20.43
C ASN A 33 -32.36 -21.40 -19.01
N VAL A 34 -31.39 -21.09 -18.15
CA VAL A 34 -31.42 -21.56 -16.76
C VAL A 34 -32.48 -20.82 -15.94
N LEU A 35 -32.58 -19.49 -16.06
CA LEU A 35 -33.56 -18.69 -15.32
C LEU A 35 -35.01 -19.04 -15.69
N GLU A 36 -35.26 -19.37 -16.96
CA GLU A 36 -36.59 -19.75 -17.47
C GLU A 36 -37.09 -21.11 -16.98
N ARG A 37 -36.19 -22.00 -16.52
CA ARG A 37 -36.59 -23.33 -16.03
C ARG A 37 -37.38 -23.27 -14.73
N THR A 38 -37.15 -22.25 -13.90
CA THR A 38 -37.81 -22.10 -12.59
C THR A 38 -38.20 -20.64 -12.32
N PRO A 39 -39.11 -20.05 -13.09
CA PRO A 39 -39.34 -18.59 -13.10
C PRO A 39 -39.76 -18.03 -11.74
N GLN A 40 -40.57 -18.77 -10.99
CA GLN A 40 -41.10 -18.34 -9.68
C GLN A 40 -40.13 -18.57 -8.51
N LYS A 41 -38.99 -19.20 -8.78
CA LYS A 41 -38.03 -19.51 -7.73
C LYS A 41 -37.26 -18.25 -7.30
N ALA A 42 -37.02 -18.09 -6.01
CA ALA A 42 -36.12 -17.07 -5.49
C ALA A 42 -34.69 -17.29 -5.99
N ALA A 43 -34.19 -16.36 -6.81
CA ALA A 43 -32.80 -16.35 -7.27
C ALA A 43 -31.89 -15.67 -6.24
N GLN A 44 -32.34 -14.53 -5.70
CA GLN A 44 -31.64 -13.80 -4.65
C GLN A 44 -32.60 -13.19 -3.64
N VAL A 45 -32.14 -13.04 -2.40
CA VAL A 45 -32.84 -12.35 -1.31
C VAL A 45 -31.92 -11.30 -0.72
N ASN A 46 -32.43 -10.08 -0.61
CA ASN A 46 -31.76 -9.00 0.07
C ASN A 46 -31.90 -9.21 1.59
N GLY A 47 -30.78 -9.49 2.25
CA GLY A 47 -30.72 -9.77 3.68
C GLY A 47 -31.14 -8.58 4.54
N ASP A 48 -30.96 -7.36 4.02
CA ASP A 48 -31.20 -6.10 4.72
C ASP A 48 -32.67 -5.70 4.66
N THR A 49 -33.28 -5.77 3.49
CA THR A 49 -34.68 -5.36 3.26
C THR A 49 -35.68 -6.52 3.32
N GLY A 50 -35.22 -7.76 3.17
CA GLY A 50 -36.06 -8.95 3.02
C GLY A 50 -36.67 -9.11 1.63
N TYR A 51 -36.36 -8.23 0.68
CA TYR A 51 -36.85 -8.31 -0.69
C TYR A 51 -36.36 -9.57 -1.39
N VAL A 52 -37.27 -10.25 -2.10
CA VAL A 52 -37.01 -11.50 -2.82
C VAL A 52 -37.15 -11.25 -4.31
N MET A 53 -36.06 -11.46 -5.05
CA MET A 53 -36.09 -11.42 -6.51
C MET A 53 -36.17 -12.84 -7.07
N THR A 54 -37.19 -13.09 -7.89
CA THR A 54 -37.38 -14.38 -8.56
C THR A 54 -36.46 -14.55 -9.76
N CYS A 55 -36.32 -15.77 -10.27
CA CYS A 55 -35.59 -16.04 -11.50
C CYS A 55 -36.17 -15.27 -12.70
N ASP A 56 -37.50 -15.17 -12.82
CA ASP A 56 -38.13 -14.40 -13.90
C ASP A 56 -37.89 -12.90 -13.77
N GLU A 57 -37.96 -12.36 -12.56
CA GLU A 57 -37.66 -10.94 -12.35
C GLU A 57 -36.20 -10.62 -12.65
N LEU A 58 -35.27 -11.45 -12.17
CA LEU A 58 -33.85 -11.32 -12.49
C LEU A 58 -33.63 -11.39 -14.01
N ARG A 59 -34.28 -12.33 -14.70
CA ARG A 59 -34.24 -12.47 -16.16
C ARG A 59 -34.71 -11.19 -16.86
N ARG A 60 -35.90 -10.69 -16.54
CA ARG A 60 -36.50 -9.50 -17.18
C ARG A 60 -35.69 -8.23 -16.94
N ARG A 61 -35.22 -7.99 -15.71
CA ARG A 61 -34.34 -6.84 -15.40
C ARG A 61 -33.02 -6.92 -16.16
N SER A 62 -32.45 -8.11 -16.29
CA SER A 62 -31.21 -8.34 -17.08
C SER A 62 -31.44 -8.06 -18.57
N ILE A 63 -32.56 -8.52 -19.13
CA ILE A 63 -32.94 -8.28 -20.53
C ILE A 63 -33.10 -6.78 -20.80
N ARG A 64 -33.81 -6.04 -19.93
CA ARG A 64 -33.99 -4.58 -20.08
C ARG A 64 -32.65 -3.84 -20.10
N PHE A 65 -31.75 -4.20 -19.18
CA PHE A 65 -30.40 -3.62 -19.18
C PHE A 65 -29.64 -3.96 -20.46
N ALA A 66 -29.71 -5.21 -20.93
CA ALA A 66 -29.07 -5.63 -22.18
C ALA A 66 -29.63 -4.89 -23.40
N GLN A 67 -30.95 -4.78 -23.53
CA GLN A 67 -31.61 -4.03 -24.61
C GLN A 67 -31.18 -2.56 -24.61
N PHE A 68 -31.04 -1.95 -23.43
CA PHE A 68 -30.52 -0.59 -23.32
C PHE A 68 -29.09 -0.47 -23.83
N LEU A 69 -28.19 -1.38 -23.43
CA LEU A 69 -26.82 -1.40 -23.93
C LEU A 69 -26.77 -1.59 -25.45
N ILE A 70 -27.56 -2.51 -25.98
CA ILE A 70 -27.64 -2.76 -27.44
C ILE A 70 -28.17 -1.52 -28.18
N ALA A 71 -29.23 -0.88 -27.66
CA ALA A 71 -29.79 0.34 -28.25
C ALA A 71 -28.82 1.54 -28.20
N ARG A 72 -27.82 1.51 -27.32
CA ARG A 72 -26.74 2.50 -27.23
C ARG A 72 -25.44 2.02 -27.88
N ASP A 73 -25.52 1.05 -28.78
CA ASP A 73 -24.43 0.55 -29.61
C ASP A 73 -23.19 0.08 -28.81
N TYR A 74 -23.41 -0.52 -27.63
CA TYR A 74 -22.35 -1.24 -26.94
C TYR A 74 -22.10 -2.57 -27.65
N ARG A 75 -20.84 -2.92 -27.85
CA ARG A 75 -20.42 -4.06 -28.68
C ARG A 75 -19.55 -5.03 -27.91
N ILE A 76 -19.34 -6.21 -28.51
CA ILE A 76 -18.38 -7.19 -28.04
C ILE A 76 -17.00 -6.53 -27.92
N GLY A 77 -16.36 -6.69 -26.76
CA GLY A 77 -15.07 -6.09 -26.44
C GLY A 77 -15.15 -4.72 -25.74
N ASP A 78 -16.31 -4.04 -25.75
CA ASP A 78 -16.51 -2.87 -24.89
C ASP A 78 -16.48 -3.31 -23.43
N VAL A 79 -15.86 -2.50 -22.58
CA VAL A 79 -15.80 -2.74 -21.13
C VAL A 79 -16.76 -1.81 -20.39
N VAL A 80 -17.59 -2.39 -19.53
CA VAL A 80 -18.40 -1.66 -18.54
C VAL A 80 -17.85 -1.95 -17.15
N VAL A 81 -17.46 -0.89 -16.43
CA VAL A 81 -17.02 -0.99 -15.05
C VAL A 81 -18.22 -1.02 -14.11
N LEU A 82 -18.17 -1.89 -13.10
CA LEU A 82 -19.11 -1.96 -11.99
C LEU A 82 -18.37 -1.74 -10.67
N ILE A 83 -18.69 -0.67 -9.95
CA ILE A 83 -18.13 -0.34 -8.63
C ILE A 83 -19.27 0.01 -7.66
N ALA A 84 -19.74 -0.99 -6.92
CA ALA A 84 -20.90 -0.84 -6.05
C ALA A 84 -20.89 -1.85 -4.90
N ARG A 85 -21.64 -1.53 -3.85
CA ARG A 85 -22.03 -2.49 -2.81
C ARG A 85 -23.07 -3.47 -3.38
N ASN A 86 -23.35 -4.56 -2.67
CA ASN A 86 -24.43 -5.45 -3.10
C ASN A 86 -25.78 -4.74 -2.99
N SER A 87 -26.52 -4.73 -4.09
CA SER A 87 -27.92 -4.30 -4.12
C SER A 87 -28.75 -5.21 -5.03
N ASP A 88 -30.05 -4.97 -5.07
CA ASP A 88 -30.99 -5.78 -5.84
C ASP A 88 -30.63 -5.79 -7.34
N ASN A 89 -30.09 -4.68 -7.86
CA ASN A 89 -29.82 -4.48 -9.28
C ASN A 89 -28.39 -4.84 -9.73
N VAL A 90 -27.50 -5.23 -8.80
CA VAL A 90 -26.13 -5.69 -9.16
C VAL A 90 -26.17 -6.91 -10.07
N ALA A 91 -26.92 -7.97 -9.71
CA ALA A 91 -27.01 -9.18 -10.53
C ALA A 91 -27.70 -8.93 -11.90
N PRO A 92 -28.81 -8.17 -11.98
CA PRO A 92 -29.37 -7.73 -13.26
C PRO A 92 -28.38 -7.01 -14.17
N VAL A 93 -27.58 -6.09 -13.65
CA VAL A 93 -26.56 -5.35 -14.45
C VAL A 93 -25.51 -6.32 -14.99
N VAL A 94 -24.95 -7.18 -14.14
CA VAL A 94 -23.93 -8.17 -14.51
C VAL A 94 -24.42 -9.07 -15.65
N PHE A 95 -25.64 -9.59 -15.51
CA PHE A 95 -26.21 -10.46 -16.53
C PHE A 95 -26.64 -9.69 -17.78
N GLY A 96 -27.12 -8.47 -17.65
CA GLY A 96 -27.40 -7.61 -18.79
C GLY A 96 -26.15 -7.33 -19.65
N CYS A 97 -24.98 -7.14 -19.02
CA CYS A 97 -23.70 -7.09 -19.75
C CYS A 97 -23.43 -8.38 -20.52
N PHE A 98 -23.57 -9.55 -19.89
CA PHE A 98 -23.34 -10.84 -20.54
C PHE A 98 -24.34 -11.13 -21.68
N LEU A 99 -25.59 -10.73 -21.53
CA LEU A 99 -26.63 -10.84 -22.54
C LEU A 99 -26.35 -9.92 -23.74
N ALA A 100 -25.82 -8.72 -23.51
CA ALA A 100 -25.40 -7.79 -24.55
C ALA A 100 -24.05 -8.16 -25.18
N GLY A 101 -23.27 -9.05 -24.56
CA GLY A 101 -21.91 -9.42 -25.01
C GLY A 101 -20.83 -8.43 -24.63
N VAL A 102 -21.11 -7.57 -23.66
CA VAL A 102 -20.21 -6.55 -23.15
C VAL A 102 -19.36 -7.15 -22.04
N THR A 103 -18.07 -6.85 -22.03
CA THR A 103 -17.15 -7.29 -20.98
C THR A 103 -17.42 -6.51 -19.70
N LEU A 104 -17.64 -7.22 -18.60
CA LEU A 104 -17.82 -6.63 -17.28
C LEU A 104 -16.47 -6.48 -16.57
N ASN A 105 -16.16 -5.32 -15.99
CA ASN A 105 -15.04 -5.17 -15.05
C ASN A 105 -15.55 -4.78 -13.67
N THR A 106 -15.33 -5.64 -12.67
CA THR A 106 -15.81 -5.42 -11.30
C THR A 106 -14.72 -4.82 -10.42
N LEU A 107 -15.02 -3.74 -9.71
CA LEU A 107 -14.14 -3.04 -8.76
C LEU A 107 -14.71 -3.14 -7.35
N ASP A 108 -13.84 -3.11 -6.34
CA ASP A 108 -14.28 -3.13 -4.94
C ASP A 108 -14.67 -1.70 -4.52
N PRO A 109 -15.82 -1.49 -3.85
CA PRO A 109 -16.24 -0.17 -3.40
C PRO A 109 -15.31 0.44 -2.35
N SER A 110 -14.42 -0.34 -1.72
CA SER A 110 -13.41 0.18 -0.78
C SER A 110 -12.18 0.78 -1.46
N PHE A 111 -12.13 0.82 -2.79
CA PHE A 111 -10.96 1.31 -3.52
C PHE A 111 -10.77 2.81 -3.35
N GLY A 112 -9.50 3.21 -3.19
CA GLY A 112 -9.10 4.60 -3.23
C GLY A 112 -8.87 5.06 -4.66
N LEU A 113 -8.55 6.35 -4.78
CA LEU A 113 -8.36 7.00 -6.07
C LEU A 113 -7.25 6.34 -6.91
N GLU A 114 -6.13 5.97 -6.30
CA GLU A 114 -5.00 5.37 -7.01
C GLU A 114 -5.36 3.99 -7.60
N GLU A 115 -6.07 3.14 -6.85
CA GLU A 115 -6.51 1.84 -7.35
C GLU A 115 -7.52 1.98 -8.49
N VAL A 116 -8.50 2.89 -8.34
CA VAL A 116 -9.48 3.16 -9.40
C VAL A 116 -8.77 3.66 -10.66
N GLN A 117 -7.89 4.65 -10.55
CA GLN A 117 -7.11 5.18 -11.68
C GLN A 117 -6.30 4.10 -12.39
N HIS A 118 -5.63 3.23 -11.62
CA HIS A 118 -4.85 2.13 -12.17
C HIS A 118 -5.73 1.17 -13.00
N ILE A 119 -6.88 0.76 -12.48
CA ILE A 119 -7.77 -0.16 -13.20
C ILE A 119 -8.39 0.50 -14.43
N LEU A 120 -8.84 1.77 -14.34
CA LEU A 120 -9.34 2.50 -15.50
C LEU A 120 -8.29 2.65 -16.60
N ARG A 121 -7.01 2.79 -16.24
CA ARG A 121 -5.90 2.85 -17.21
C ARG A 121 -5.77 1.54 -17.98
N LEU A 122 -5.90 0.42 -17.27
CA LEU A 122 -5.81 -0.90 -17.87
C LEU A 122 -7.02 -1.18 -18.76
N THR A 123 -8.24 -0.97 -18.27
CA THR A 123 -9.47 -1.47 -18.89
C THR A 123 -10.16 -0.50 -19.85
N ARG A 124 -9.83 0.80 -19.79
CA ARG A 124 -10.37 1.87 -20.65
C ARG A 124 -11.87 1.72 -20.91
N PRO A 125 -12.71 1.69 -19.87
CA PRO A 125 -14.12 1.36 -20.01
C PRO A 125 -14.89 2.43 -20.78
N ARG A 126 -15.96 2.01 -21.46
CA ARG A 126 -16.87 2.93 -22.17
C ARG A 126 -17.96 3.50 -21.27
N ALA A 127 -18.24 2.82 -20.16
CA ALA A 127 -19.19 3.26 -19.15
C ALA A 127 -18.91 2.68 -17.77
N VAL A 128 -19.52 3.31 -16.78
CA VAL A 128 -19.37 2.99 -15.36
C VAL A 128 -20.76 2.89 -14.75
N VAL A 129 -20.95 1.82 -13.98
CA VAL A 129 -22.11 1.57 -13.14
C VAL A 129 -21.62 1.61 -11.70
N GLY A 130 -22.26 2.38 -10.83
CA GLY A 130 -21.82 2.47 -9.44
C GLY A 130 -22.79 3.18 -8.50
N ASP A 131 -22.49 3.07 -7.21
CA ASP A 131 -23.13 3.87 -6.16
C ASP A 131 -22.71 5.35 -6.30
N SER A 132 -23.50 6.30 -5.81
CA SER A 132 -23.23 7.73 -6.01
C SER A 132 -21.85 8.18 -5.52
N ASP A 133 -21.38 7.69 -4.38
CA ASP A 133 -20.05 7.98 -3.81
C ASP A 133 -18.91 7.43 -4.69
N ALA A 134 -19.07 6.20 -5.19
CA ALA A 134 -18.11 5.57 -6.08
C ALA A 134 -18.05 6.26 -7.46
N LEU A 135 -19.19 6.71 -7.99
CA LEU A 135 -19.23 7.45 -9.26
C LEU A 135 -18.48 8.78 -9.17
N VAL A 136 -18.58 9.52 -8.06
CA VAL A 136 -17.79 10.74 -7.83
C VAL A 136 -16.30 10.43 -7.87
N LEU A 137 -15.86 9.38 -7.17
CA LEU A 137 -14.46 8.95 -7.16
C LEU A 137 -13.96 8.58 -8.56
N VAL A 138 -14.79 7.89 -9.35
CA VAL A 138 -14.45 7.51 -10.73
C VAL A 138 -14.36 8.74 -11.64
N CYS A 139 -15.26 9.71 -11.50
CA CYS A 139 -15.20 10.98 -12.24
C CYS A 139 -13.92 11.77 -11.92
N GLU A 140 -13.50 11.80 -10.65
CA GLU A 140 -12.23 12.41 -10.25
C GLU A 140 -11.03 11.66 -10.85
N ALA A 141 -11.03 10.33 -10.75
CA ALA A 141 -10.00 9.47 -11.31
C ALA A 141 -9.83 9.69 -12.81
N ALA A 142 -10.94 9.68 -13.54
CA ALA A 142 -10.99 9.86 -14.98
C ALA A 142 -10.52 11.27 -15.40
N SER A 143 -10.95 12.31 -14.67
CA SER A 143 -10.56 13.70 -14.94
C SER A 143 -9.05 13.92 -14.82
N ARG A 144 -8.41 13.32 -13.80
CA ARG A 144 -6.95 13.36 -13.62
C ARG A 144 -6.16 12.61 -14.69
N MET A 145 -6.82 11.75 -15.44
CA MET A 145 -6.24 10.93 -16.51
C MET A 145 -6.66 11.40 -17.91
N GLU A 146 -7.45 12.47 -18.01
CA GLU A 146 -8.08 12.92 -19.26
C GLU A 146 -8.85 11.79 -19.96
N LEU A 147 -9.42 10.87 -19.18
CA LEU A 147 -10.23 9.77 -19.69
C LEU A 147 -11.67 10.27 -19.85
N CYS A 148 -12.11 10.43 -21.09
CA CYS A 148 -13.50 10.70 -21.40
C CYS A 148 -14.27 9.38 -21.50
N PHE A 149 -15.46 9.35 -20.90
CA PHE A 149 -16.43 8.29 -21.15
C PHE A 149 -17.27 8.70 -22.35
N ASP A 150 -17.16 7.94 -23.45
CA ASP A 150 -17.92 8.22 -24.68
C ASP A 150 -19.43 8.02 -24.49
N LYS A 151 -19.85 7.39 -23.39
CA LYS A 151 -21.24 6.99 -23.09
C LYS A 151 -21.59 7.25 -21.60
N ALA A 152 -22.79 6.83 -21.22
CA ALA A 152 -23.44 7.18 -19.96
C ALA A 152 -22.78 6.59 -18.70
N PHE A 153 -22.94 7.31 -17.59
CA PHE A 153 -22.79 6.78 -16.23
C PHE A 153 -24.14 6.24 -15.73
N PHE A 154 -24.11 5.13 -15.00
CA PHE A 154 -25.30 4.48 -14.47
C PHE A 154 -25.28 4.48 -12.94
N LEU A 155 -26.28 5.11 -12.34
CA LEU A 155 -26.46 5.16 -10.89
C LEU A 155 -27.19 3.91 -10.41
N LEU A 156 -26.55 3.13 -9.53
CA LEU A 156 -27.15 1.97 -8.88
C LEU A 156 -27.95 2.36 -7.63
N GLU A 157 -27.29 2.99 -6.66
CA GLU A 157 -27.87 3.41 -5.38
C GLU A 157 -27.36 4.81 -5.01
N GLU A 158 -28.22 5.61 -4.37
CA GLU A 158 -27.83 6.87 -3.74
C GLU A 158 -27.39 6.61 -2.30
N ILE A 159 -26.19 7.07 -1.94
CA ILE A 159 -25.63 6.94 -0.58
C ILE A 159 -25.84 8.25 0.18
N GLU A 160 -26.60 8.20 1.28
CA GLU A 160 -26.83 9.33 2.18
C GLU A 160 -25.55 9.79 2.89
N GLY A 161 -25.44 11.10 3.19
CA GLY A 161 -24.36 11.66 4.00
C GLY A 161 -23.11 12.11 3.23
N HIS A 162 -23.13 12.04 1.89
CA HIS A 162 -22.11 12.64 1.04
C HIS A 162 -22.73 13.83 0.28
N ASP A 163 -22.14 15.01 0.41
CA ASP A 163 -22.50 16.16 -0.43
C ASP A 163 -22.06 15.88 -1.86
N PHE A 164 -22.99 15.48 -2.72
CA PHE A 164 -22.78 15.40 -4.16
C PHE A 164 -23.92 16.12 -4.88
N THR A 165 -23.57 16.82 -5.95
CA THR A 165 -24.54 17.29 -6.92
C THR A 165 -24.67 16.20 -7.97
N PRO A 166 -25.82 15.52 -8.11
CA PRO A 166 -26.04 14.61 -9.22
C PRO A 166 -25.73 15.35 -10.51
N LEU A 167 -24.86 14.79 -11.35
CA LEU A 167 -24.73 15.30 -12.71
C LEU A 167 -26.03 14.94 -13.44
N ASP A 168 -26.65 15.90 -14.13
CA ASP A 168 -27.88 15.68 -14.93
C ASP A 168 -27.77 14.55 -15.98
N SER A 169 -26.56 14.00 -16.17
CA SER A 169 -26.21 12.95 -17.12
C SER A 169 -26.25 11.52 -16.57
N TRP A 170 -26.46 11.29 -15.27
CA TRP A 170 -26.50 9.94 -14.69
C TRP A 170 -27.84 9.24 -14.94
N ILE A 171 -27.79 7.99 -15.38
CA ILE A 171 -28.98 7.18 -15.68
C ILE A 171 -29.26 6.25 -14.50
N SER A 172 -30.42 6.39 -13.85
CA SER A 172 -30.85 5.46 -12.81
C SER A 172 -31.07 4.05 -13.36
N VAL A 173 -30.32 3.08 -12.85
CA VAL A 173 -30.49 1.66 -13.20
C VAL A 173 -31.85 1.17 -12.76
N ASP A 174 -32.29 1.55 -11.56
CA ASP A 174 -33.58 1.08 -11.02
C ASP A 174 -34.76 1.55 -11.89
N ALA A 175 -34.77 2.83 -12.29
CA ALA A 175 -35.77 3.36 -13.21
C ALA A 175 -35.73 2.65 -14.57
N LEU A 176 -34.53 2.33 -15.07
CA LEU A 176 -34.34 1.64 -16.34
C LEU A 176 -34.88 0.20 -16.32
N VAL A 177 -34.58 -0.56 -15.26
CA VAL A 177 -34.87 -2.00 -15.22
C VAL A 177 -36.23 -2.34 -14.62
N ARG A 178 -36.95 -1.40 -13.97
CA ARG A 178 -38.28 -1.66 -13.43
C ARG A 178 -39.41 -1.48 -14.44
N VAL A 179 -39.24 -0.61 -15.43
CA VAL A 179 -40.28 -0.34 -16.44
C VAL A 179 -40.33 -1.51 -17.43
N PRO A 180 -41.47 -2.22 -17.58
CA PRO A 180 -41.59 -3.30 -18.54
C PRO A 180 -41.46 -2.84 -19.98
N ASP A 181 -40.78 -3.64 -20.81
CA ASP A 181 -40.71 -3.49 -22.26
C ASP A 181 -41.58 -4.56 -22.95
N LYS A 182 -42.14 -4.21 -24.11
CA LYS A 182 -43.14 -5.02 -24.83
C LYS A 182 -42.57 -6.30 -25.47
N ASN A 183 -41.25 -6.54 -25.42
CA ASN A 183 -40.59 -7.61 -26.16
C ASN A 183 -39.64 -8.49 -25.32
N GLU A 184 -39.69 -8.43 -23.99
CA GLU A 184 -38.77 -9.17 -23.12
C GLU A 184 -38.76 -10.68 -23.37
N ASP A 185 -39.93 -11.28 -23.60
CA ASP A 185 -40.06 -12.72 -23.83
C ASP A 185 -39.61 -13.16 -25.23
N GLN A 186 -39.34 -12.21 -26.13
CA GLN A 186 -38.82 -12.46 -27.47
C GLN A 186 -37.30 -12.20 -27.56
N PHE A 187 -36.68 -11.73 -26.47
CA PHE A 187 -35.27 -11.40 -26.48
C PHE A 187 -34.40 -12.66 -26.57
N VAL A 188 -33.60 -12.74 -27.63
CA VAL A 188 -32.63 -13.83 -27.85
C VAL A 188 -31.24 -13.22 -27.93
N PRO A 189 -30.32 -13.54 -27.00
CA PRO A 189 -28.94 -13.09 -27.07
C PRO A 189 -28.27 -13.60 -28.34
N ALA A 190 -27.57 -12.73 -29.06
CA ALA A 190 -26.78 -13.13 -30.21
C ALA A 190 -25.63 -14.06 -29.79
N TYR A 191 -25.27 -15.01 -30.65
CA TYR A 191 -24.02 -15.76 -30.50
C TYR A 191 -22.84 -14.81 -30.73
N GLN A 192 -21.90 -14.77 -29.79
CA GLN A 192 -20.83 -13.78 -29.75
C GLN A 192 -19.51 -14.31 -30.32
N GLY A 193 -19.41 -15.63 -30.56
CA GLY A 193 -18.22 -16.29 -31.08
C GLY A 193 -17.60 -17.27 -30.10
N ASP A 194 -16.31 -17.55 -30.27
CA ASP A 194 -15.59 -18.56 -29.47
C ASP A 194 -15.54 -18.19 -27.98
N SER A 195 -16.33 -18.92 -27.20
CA SER A 195 -16.50 -18.72 -25.76
C SER A 195 -15.22 -18.88 -24.95
N ASP A 196 -14.23 -19.60 -25.47
CA ASP A 196 -12.92 -19.76 -24.83
C ASP A 196 -12.03 -18.53 -24.98
N GLN A 197 -12.22 -17.75 -26.04
CA GLN A 197 -11.42 -16.56 -26.36
C GLN A 197 -12.09 -15.24 -25.96
N LEU A 198 -13.43 -15.25 -25.85
CA LEU A 198 -14.20 -14.06 -25.51
C LEU A 198 -14.18 -13.75 -24.02
N ILE A 199 -13.86 -12.50 -23.69
CA ILE A 199 -13.77 -12.02 -22.31
C ILE A 199 -15.18 -11.70 -21.79
N ALA A 200 -15.66 -12.51 -20.85
CA ALA A 200 -16.90 -12.22 -20.14
C ALA A 200 -16.67 -11.16 -19.05
N ALA A 201 -15.62 -11.36 -18.25
CA ALA A 201 -15.34 -10.54 -17.09
C ALA A 201 -13.85 -10.24 -16.94
N VAL A 202 -13.55 -9.09 -16.36
CA VAL A 202 -12.24 -8.71 -15.85
C VAL A 202 -12.34 -8.54 -14.35
N VAL A 203 -11.67 -9.44 -13.62
CA VAL A 203 -11.58 -9.40 -12.15
C VAL A 203 -10.15 -9.10 -11.76
N CYS A 204 -9.93 -8.46 -10.61
CA CYS A 204 -8.56 -8.17 -10.21
C CYS A 204 -8.00 -9.27 -9.30
N SER A 205 -6.70 -9.50 -9.38
CA SER A 205 -5.98 -10.32 -8.41
C SER A 205 -5.30 -9.44 -7.35
N SER A 206 -5.26 -9.93 -6.11
CA SER A 206 -4.48 -9.29 -5.04
C SER A 206 -2.99 -9.45 -5.37
N GLY A 207 -2.39 -8.47 -6.04
CA GLY A 207 -0.95 -8.43 -6.26
C GLY A 207 -0.24 -8.50 -4.90
N THR A 208 0.69 -9.44 -4.73
CA THR A 208 1.44 -9.59 -3.47
C THR A 208 2.47 -8.46 -3.25
N THR A 209 2.68 -7.58 -4.23
CA THR A 209 3.78 -6.61 -4.26
C THR A 209 3.42 -5.23 -4.87
N GLY A 210 2.14 -4.90 -5.09
CA GLY A 210 1.77 -3.62 -5.73
C GLY A 210 0.29 -3.46 -6.08
N LEU A 211 0.01 -2.65 -7.11
CA LEU A 211 -1.34 -2.41 -7.63
C LEU A 211 -1.97 -3.69 -8.22
N PRO A 212 -3.31 -3.86 -8.19
CA PRO A 212 -3.96 -5.09 -8.64
C PRO A 212 -3.76 -5.35 -10.14
N LYS A 213 -3.67 -6.64 -10.54
CA LYS A 213 -3.64 -7.04 -11.96
C LYS A 213 -5.03 -7.39 -12.46
N ALA A 214 -5.38 -6.97 -13.67
CA ALA A 214 -6.70 -7.17 -14.28
C ALA A 214 -6.78 -8.52 -15.03
N VAL A 215 -7.28 -9.58 -14.39
CA VAL A 215 -7.38 -10.94 -14.96
C VAL A 215 -8.56 -11.04 -15.92
N ARG A 216 -8.33 -11.50 -17.15
CA ARG A 216 -9.39 -11.78 -18.13
C ARG A 216 -9.98 -13.17 -17.91
N ILE A 217 -11.29 -13.23 -17.73
CA ILE A 217 -12.08 -14.46 -17.52
C ILE A 217 -12.96 -14.68 -18.75
N SER A 218 -12.88 -15.88 -19.34
CA SER A 218 -13.66 -16.22 -20.52
C SER A 218 -15.11 -16.56 -20.21
N HIS A 219 -15.99 -16.48 -21.21
CA HIS A 219 -17.37 -16.98 -21.09
C HIS A 219 -17.39 -18.47 -20.73
N ALA A 220 -16.57 -19.28 -21.40
CA ALA A 220 -16.48 -20.72 -21.17
C ALA A 220 -16.09 -21.04 -19.72
N GLN A 221 -15.11 -20.32 -19.16
CA GLN A 221 -14.65 -20.52 -17.78
C GLN A 221 -15.76 -20.32 -16.74
N LEU A 222 -16.62 -19.30 -16.92
CA LEU A 222 -17.76 -19.04 -16.02
C LEU A 222 -18.91 -20.04 -16.18
N ILE A 223 -19.09 -20.64 -17.37
CA ILE A 223 -20.09 -21.70 -17.61
C ILE A 223 -19.61 -23.05 -17.06
N ALA A 224 -18.35 -23.39 -17.33
CA ALA A 224 -17.78 -24.71 -17.11
C ALA A 224 -17.33 -24.99 -15.68
N SER A 225 -17.22 -23.95 -14.84
CA SER A 225 -16.97 -24.09 -13.39
C SER A 225 -18.00 -25.03 -12.72
N TYR A 226 -19.09 -25.35 -13.41
CA TYR A 226 -20.09 -26.29 -12.98
C TYR A 226 -19.76 -27.77 -13.27
N GLN A 227 -19.07 -28.38 -12.31
CA GLN A 227 -19.05 -29.83 -12.15
C GLN A 227 -19.49 -30.19 -10.73
N ARG A 228 -20.63 -30.87 -10.63
CA ARG A 228 -21.34 -31.25 -9.38
C ARG A 228 -20.37 -31.56 -8.22
N VAL A 229 -20.16 -30.58 -7.34
CA VAL A 229 -19.72 -30.84 -5.96
C VAL A 229 -20.94 -31.47 -5.31
N SER A 230 -20.87 -32.75 -4.97
CA SER A 230 -21.99 -33.68 -4.79
C SER A 230 -22.92 -33.42 -3.59
N GLN A 231 -23.01 -32.19 -3.09
CA GLN A 231 -23.62 -31.88 -1.79
C GLN A 231 -24.59 -30.68 -1.82
N LEU A 232 -24.72 -29.97 -2.94
CA LEU A 232 -25.71 -28.89 -3.10
C LEU A 232 -26.68 -29.18 -4.25
N ASP A 233 -27.94 -28.83 -4.03
CA ASP A 233 -29.02 -28.85 -5.00
C ASP A 233 -29.80 -27.54 -4.96
N ARG A 234 -30.79 -27.42 -5.84
CA ARG A 234 -31.58 -26.21 -6.01
C ARG A 234 -32.22 -25.70 -4.69
N ASN A 235 -32.49 -26.54 -3.71
CA ASN A 235 -33.13 -26.15 -2.44
C ASN A 235 -32.15 -25.52 -1.44
N ASP A 236 -30.87 -25.47 -1.76
CA ASP A 236 -29.85 -24.86 -0.94
C ASP A 236 -29.90 -23.32 -0.94
N THR A 237 -29.17 -22.71 0.00
CA THR A 237 -29.05 -21.26 0.13
C THR A 237 -27.60 -20.87 0.38
N ILE A 238 -27.08 -19.95 -0.42
CA ILE A 238 -25.69 -19.49 -0.39
C ILE A 238 -25.60 -18.14 0.32
N LEU A 239 -24.63 -18.00 1.22
CA LEU A 239 -24.15 -16.72 1.73
C LEU A 239 -22.64 -16.60 1.49
N CYS A 240 -22.23 -15.50 0.89
CA CYS A 240 -20.83 -15.14 0.66
C CYS A 240 -20.68 -13.64 0.80
N PHE A 241 -19.68 -13.19 1.55
CA PHE A 241 -19.37 -11.78 1.75
C PHE A 241 -18.35 -11.23 0.74
N SER A 242 -17.79 -12.08 -0.12
CA SER A 242 -16.91 -11.60 -1.20
C SER A 242 -17.71 -10.72 -2.16
N THR A 243 -17.26 -9.48 -2.36
CA THR A 243 -17.74 -8.60 -3.42
C THR A 243 -17.48 -9.24 -4.79
N LEU A 244 -18.19 -8.81 -5.84
CA LEU A 244 -18.02 -9.35 -7.20
C LEU A 244 -16.63 -9.05 -7.80
N TYR A 245 -15.91 -8.08 -7.23
CA TYR A 245 -14.50 -7.81 -7.52
C TYR A 245 -13.62 -9.05 -7.35
N TRP A 246 -13.88 -9.85 -6.32
CA TRP A 246 -13.18 -11.10 -6.08
C TRP A 246 -13.81 -12.20 -6.93
N ILE A 247 -12.97 -13.03 -7.56
CA ILE A 247 -13.44 -14.17 -8.36
C ILE A 247 -14.37 -15.08 -7.55
N SER A 248 -14.18 -15.20 -6.23
CA SER A 248 -15.08 -15.94 -5.33
C SER A 248 -16.51 -15.37 -5.32
N GLY A 249 -16.67 -14.04 -5.28
CA GLY A 249 -17.98 -13.39 -5.31
C GLY A 249 -18.70 -13.63 -6.64
N LEU A 250 -17.99 -13.41 -7.75
CA LEU A 250 -18.51 -13.69 -9.10
C LEU A 250 -18.85 -15.18 -9.29
N GLN A 251 -17.99 -16.09 -8.82
CA GLN A 251 -18.25 -17.53 -8.87
C GLN A 251 -19.46 -17.93 -8.03
N MET A 252 -19.69 -17.32 -6.87
CA MET A 252 -20.88 -17.62 -6.05
C MET A 252 -22.18 -17.08 -6.68
N LEU A 253 -22.12 -15.92 -7.36
CA LEU A 253 -23.23 -15.44 -8.19
C LEU A 253 -23.55 -16.45 -9.31
N MET A 254 -22.54 -16.88 -10.06
CA MET A 254 -22.70 -17.86 -11.15
C MET A 254 -23.17 -19.22 -10.62
N THR A 255 -22.61 -19.69 -9.51
CA THR A 255 -22.99 -20.96 -8.87
C THR A 255 -24.46 -20.94 -8.45
N GLY A 256 -24.91 -19.85 -7.82
CA GLY A 256 -26.30 -19.65 -7.45
C GLY A 256 -27.23 -19.80 -8.64
N VAL A 257 -26.99 -19.03 -9.69
CA VAL A 257 -27.90 -18.98 -10.84
C VAL A 257 -27.85 -20.24 -11.68
N LEU A 258 -26.66 -20.74 -12.03
CA LEU A 258 -26.51 -21.92 -12.89
C LEU A 258 -27.06 -23.22 -12.23
N ASN A 259 -27.18 -23.25 -10.90
CA ASN A 259 -27.79 -24.36 -10.16
C ASN A 259 -29.24 -24.11 -9.73
N GLY A 260 -29.76 -22.92 -9.94
CA GLY A 260 -31.00 -22.47 -9.32
C GLY A 260 -30.95 -22.53 -7.79
N ILE A 261 -29.80 -22.25 -7.19
CA ILE A 261 -29.61 -22.10 -5.74
C ILE A 261 -29.85 -20.64 -5.36
N ARG A 262 -30.62 -20.43 -4.30
CA ARG A 262 -30.94 -19.09 -3.79
C ARG A 262 -29.70 -18.45 -3.16
N ARG A 263 -29.42 -17.18 -3.44
CA ARG A 263 -28.34 -16.40 -2.82
C ARG A 263 -28.87 -15.35 -1.85
N ILE A 264 -28.20 -15.17 -0.71
CA ILE A 264 -28.45 -14.05 0.21
C ILE A 264 -27.39 -12.98 -0.07
N ILE A 265 -27.83 -11.73 -0.27
CA ILE A 265 -26.96 -10.57 -0.48
C ILE A 265 -27.16 -9.54 0.65
N THR A 266 -26.17 -8.70 0.90
CA THR A 266 -26.20 -7.67 1.94
C THR A 266 -25.22 -6.56 1.57
N ALA A 267 -25.62 -5.30 1.78
CA ALA A 267 -24.77 -4.12 1.64
C ALA A 267 -24.02 -3.80 2.95
N ARG A 268 -24.51 -4.31 4.09
CA ARG A 268 -23.88 -4.13 5.40
C ARG A 268 -22.49 -4.76 5.43
N LEU A 269 -21.59 -4.13 6.20
CA LEU A 269 -20.24 -4.63 6.47
C LEU A 269 -20.30 -6.05 7.04
N ALA A 270 -19.44 -6.93 6.52
CA ALA A 270 -19.35 -8.30 6.98
C ALA A 270 -18.84 -8.36 8.42
N THR A 271 -19.67 -8.87 9.33
CA THR A 271 -19.28 -9.17 10.73
C THR A 271 -19.70 -10.60 11.07
N PRO A 272 -19.06 -11.26 12.05
CA PRO A 272 -19.48 -12.60 12.48
C PRO A 272 -20.93 -12.61 12.98
N GLU A 273 -21.38 -11.57 13.69
CA GLU A 273 -22.78 -11.44 14.16
C GLU A 273 -23.75 -11.39 12.98
N LEU A 274 -23.42 -10.61 11.95
CA LEU A 274 -24.24 -10.53 10.74
C LEU A 274 -24.26 -11.88 10.00
N ALA A 275 -23.11 -12.56 9.90
CA ALA A 275 -23.03 -13.88 9.27
C ALA A 275 -23.94 -14.88 9.99
N ILE A 276 -23.86 -14.96 11.32
CA ILE A 276 -24.70 -15.82 12.16
C ILE A 276 -26.17 -15.44 12.02
N GLN A 277 -26.50 -14.16 12.11
CA GLN A 277 -27.86 -13.63 11.94
C GLN A 277 -28.47 -14.05 10.60
N LEU A 278 -27.76 -13.85 9.49
CA LEU A 278 -28.23 -14.21 8.16
C LEU A 278 -28.31 -15.72 7.95
N CYS A 279 -27.36 -16.49 8.51
CA CYS A 279 -27.42 -17.95 8.48
C CYS A 279 -28.68 -18.48 9.15
N ASN A 280 -28.98 -18.00 10.35
CA ASN A 280 -30.16 -18.41 11.12
C ASN A 280 -31.46 -17.93 10.45
N ARG A 281 -31.53 -16.67 10.00
CA ARG A 281 -32.73 -16.08 9.40
C ARG A 281 -33.11 -16.72 8.06
N TYR A 282 -32.13 -17.04 7.22
CA TYR A 282 -32.37 -17.48 5.84
C TYR A 282 -32.05 -18.96 5.61
N HIS A 283 -31.75 -19.72 6.67
CA HIS A 283 -31.37 -21.12 6.62
C HIS A 283 -30.26 -21.39 5.59
N VAL A 284 -29.16 -20.64 5.70
CA VAL A 284 -28.01 -20.78 4.81
C VAL A 284 -27.44 -22.19 4.91
N THR A 285 -27.19 -22.82 3.76
CA THR A 285 -26.64 -24.19 3.69
C THR A 285 -25.21 -24.23 3.17
N LEU A 286 -24.79 -23.25 2.36
CA LEU A 286 -23.39 -23.01 1.99
C LEU A 286 -22.98 -21.61 2.46
N LEU A 287 -22.04 -21.56 3.40
CA LEU A 287 -21.40 -20.33 3.86
C LEU A 287 -19.96 -20.30 3.34
N LEU A 288 -19.56 -19.27 2.59
CA LEU A 288 -18.18 -19.05 2.17
C LEU A 288 -17.59 -17.83 2.88
N VAL A 289 -16.52 -18.05 3.63
CA VAL A 289 -15.80 -17.00 4.37
C VAL A 289 -14.29 -17.18 4.31
N THR A 290 -13.53 -16.16 4.69
CA THR A 290 -12.08 -16.26 4.88
C THR A 290 -11.74 -16.94 6.21
N PRO A 291 -10.50 -17.45 6.39
CA PRO A 291 -10.08 -18.06 7.66
C PRO A 291 -10.24 -17.13 8.86
N THR A 292 -10.01 -15.83 8.68
CA THR A 292 -10.14 -14.82 9.73
C THR A 292 -11.59 -14.67 10.18
N MET A 293 -12.52 -14.49 9.25
CA MET A 293 -13.96 -14.46 9.52
C MET A 293 -14.47 -15.79 10.12
N ALA A 294 -13.97 -16.94 9.64
CA ALA A 294 -14.34 -18.24 10.22
C ALA A 294 -13.93 -18.35 11.69
N SER A 295 -12.71 -17.90 12.01
CA SER A 295 -12.20 -17.87 13.37
C SER A 295 -13.02 -16.93 14.27
N ASP A 296 -13.40 -15.76 13.77
CA ASP A 296 -14.25 -14.82 14.51
C ASP A 296 -15.68 -15.36 14.71
N ILE A 297 -16.27 -16.06 13.74
CA ILE A 297 -17.58 -16.74 13.90
C ILE A 297 -17.53 -17.79 15.03
N ILE A 298 -16.46 -18.59 15.11
CA ILE A 298 -16.27 -19.59 16.17
C ILE A 298 -16.29 -18.94 17.56
N ARG A 299 -15.73 -17.73 17.67
CA ARG A 299 -15.65 -16.96 18.92
C ARG A 299 -16.95 -16.28 19.29
N THR A 300 -17.66 -15.73 18.30
CA THR A 300 -18.94 -15.04 18.53
C THR A 300 -20.05 -16.03 18.91
N LEU A 301 -20.01 -17.26 18.39
CA LEU A 301 -20.99 -18.29 18.76
C LEU A 301 -20.84 -18.72 20.23
N SER A 302 -21.97 -18.76 20.94
CA SER A 302 -22.00 -19.33 22.28
C SER A 302 -21.60 -20.82 22.25
N PRO A 303 -21.02 -21.38 23.34
CA PRO A 303 -20.56 -22.78 23.34
C PRO A 303 -21.63 -23.82 22.98
N THR A 304 -22.91 -23.50 23.20
CA THR A 304 -24.06 -24.37 22.94
C THR A 304 -24.74 -24.12 21.59
N GLU A 305 -24.52 -22.96 20.96
CA GLU A 305 -25.13 -22.62 19.68
C GLU A 305 -24.38 -23.26 18.51
N ARG A 306 -25.10 -23.64 17.45
CA ARG A 306 -24.58 -24.18 16.20
C ARG A 306 -25.33 -23.57 15.02
N LEU A 307 -24.68 -23.48 13.86
CA LEU A 307 -25.32 -23.10 12.60
C LEU A 307 -25.98 -24.32 11.96
N GLU A 308 -27.17 -24.69 12.44
CA GLU A 308 -27.80 -25.98 12.14
C GLU A 308 -28.10 -26.22 10.65
N SER A 309 -28.37 -25.17 9.88
CA SER A 309 -28.69 -25.28 8.45
C SER A 309 -27.45 -25.45 7.57
N VAL A 310 -26.26 -25.10 8.07
CA VAL A 310 -25.02 -25.07 7.27
C VAL A 310 -24.54 -26.51 7.02
N LYS A 311 -24.64 -26.94 5.76
CA LYS A 311 -24.14 -28.23 5.27
C LYS A 311 -22.67 -28.13 4.87
N LEU A 312 -22.29 -27.01 4.28
CA LEU A 312 -20.94 -26.72 3.81
C LEU A 312 -20.47 -25.38 4.37
N PHE A 313 -19.45 -25.44 5.23
CA PHE A 313 -18.74 -24.26 5.70
C PHE A 313 -17.44 -24.13 4.89
N ALA A 314 -17.52 -23.41 3.77
CA ALA A 314 -16.41 -23.21 2.87
C ALA A 314 -15.45 -22.14 3.40
N VAL A 315 -14.16 -22.47 3.43
CA VAL A 315 -13.09 -21.56 3.85
C VAL A 315 -12.02 -21.50 2.77
N GLY A 316 -11.62 -20.29 2.37
CA GLY A 316 -10.63 -20.10 1.32
C GLY A 316 -10.06 -18.68 1.22
N GLY A 317 -9.18 -18.47 0.24
CA GLY A 317 -8.51 -17.18 -0.03
C GLY A 317 -7.12 -17.03 0.61
N SER A 318 -6.79 -17.89 1.58
CA SER A 318 -5.47 -18.07 2.19
C SER A 318 -5.34 -19.49 2.76
N ALA A 319 -4.17 -19.84 3.31
CA ALA A 319 -3.98 -21.12 3.98
C ALA A 319 -5.01 -21.31 5.11
N VAL A 320 -5.52 -22.54 5.25
CA VAL A 320 -6.53 -22.91 6.25
C VAL A 320 -5.92 -23.95 7.20
N PRO A 321 -5.56 -23.57 8.44
CA PRO A 321 -4.96 -24.50 9.39
C PRO A 321 -5.93 -25.64 9.77
N LYS A 322 -5.38 -26.83 10.05
CA LYS A 322 -6.16 -27.98 10.53
C LYS A 322 -7.00 -27.66 11.76
N ARG A 323 -6.41 -27.01 12.77
CA ARG A 323 -7.11 -26.62 14.00
C ARG A 323 -8.38 -25.82 13.72
N LEU A 324 -8.33 -24.87 12.80
CA LEU A 324 -9.48 -24.05 12.44
C LEU A 324 -10.60 -24.92 11.84
N ARG A 325 -10.26 -25.88 10.97
CA ARG A 325 -11.23 -26.83 10.40
C ARG A 325 -11.88 -27.69 11.49
N ASP A 326 -11.08 -28.20 12.43
CA ASP A 326 -11.55 -29.01 13.55
C ASP A 326 -12.46 -28.21 14.48
N GLU A 327 -12.12 -26.95 14.75
CA GLU A 327 -12.94 -26.01 15.52
C GLU A 327 -14.27 -25.72 14.82
N ILE A 328 -14.27 -25.47 13.51
CA ILE A 328 -15.51 -25.29 12.74
C ILE A 328 -16.40 -26.53 12.87
N ASN A 329 -15.85 -27.72 12.62
CA ASN A 329 -16.60 -28.98 12.67
C ASN A 329 -17.19 -29.27 14.06
N ARG A 330 -16.49 -28.87 15.13
CA ARG A 330 -16.87 -29.16 16.52
C ARG A 330 -17.75 -28.07 17.17
N ARG A 331 -17.45 -26.79 16.90
CA ARG A 331 -18.04 -25.62 17.58
C ARG A 331 -19.11 -24.92 16.77
N VAL A 332 -19.07 -25.01 15.44
CA VAL A 332 -19.99 -24.27 14.56
C VAL A 332 -21.02 -25.20 13.94
N LEU A 333 -20.58 -26.36 13.46
CA LEU A 333 -21.41 -27.28 12.70
C LEU A 333 -22.03 -28.36 13.57
N VAL A 334 -23.16 -28.91 13.09
CA VAL A 334 -23.81 -30.07 13.69
C VAL A 334 -23.20 -31.34 13.10
N ALA A 335 -22.66 -32.19 13.98
CA ALA A 335 -22.03 -33.45 13.60
C ALA A 335 -22.97 -34.30 12.72
N GLY A 336 -22.46 -34.80 11.60
CA GLY A 336 -23.23 -35.60 10.63
C GLY A 336 -24.19 -34.81 9.74
N ARG A 337 -24.39 -33.50 9.97
CA ARG A 337 -25.23 -32.64 9.10
C ARG A 337 -24.42 -31.67 8.25
N GLY A 338 -23.29 -31.19 8.77
CA GLY A 338 -22.41 -30.26 8.06
C GLY A 338 -20.94 -30.62 8.17
N ARG A 339 -20.13 -30.08 7.27
CA ARG A 339 -18.66 -30.15 7.35
C ARG A 339 -17.99 -28.87 6.86
N SER A 340 -16.78 -28.61 7.37
CA SER A 340 -15.86 -27.66 6.77
C SER A 340 -15.41 -28.15 5.39
N PHE A 341 -15.14 -27.20 4.50
CA PHE A 341 -14.76 -27.45 3.12
C PHE A 341 -13.67 -26.47 2.70
N VAL A 342 -12.54 -26.99 2.23
CA VAL A 342 -11.45 -26.19 1.69
C VAL A 342 -11.34 -26.39 0.20
N GLY A 343 -11.17 -25.27 -0.51
CA GLY A 343 -10.86 -25.26 -1.93
C GLY A 343 -9.67 -24.37 -2.22
N TYR A 344 -8.92 -24.75 -3.25
CA TYR A 344 -7.77 -24.02 -3.76
C TYR A 344 -8.00 -23.62 -5.22
N GLY A 345 -7.62 -22.39 -5.55
CA GLY A 345 -7.73 -21.82 -6.87
C GLY A 345 -7.04 -20.46 -6.96
N THR A 346 -6.88 -19.96 -8.18
CA THR A 346 -6.37 -18.60 -8.46
C THR A 346 -7.34 -17.86 -9.38
N SER A 347 -7.22 -16.53 -9.46
CA SER A 347 -8.03 -15.75 -10.41
C SER A 347 -7.73 -16.16 -11.86
N GLU A 348 -6.47 -16.48 -12.18
CA GLU A 348 -5.98 -16.85 -13.51
C GLU A 348 -6.46 -18.23 -13.99
N THR A 349 -6.68 -19.16 -13.06
CA THR A 349 -7.00 -20.57 -13.40
C THR A 349 -8.40 -21.00 -12.98
N GLY A 350 -9.06 -20.23 -12.12
CA GLY A 350 -10.27 -20.66 -11.42
C GLY A 350 -9.95 -21.68 -10.32
N ASN A 351 -10.90 -22.56 -10.04
CA ASN A 351 -10.73 -23.59 -9.02
C ASN A 351 -9.80 -24.70 -9.52
N ILE A 352 -8.82 -25.09 -8.70
CA ILE A 352 -7.80 -26.09 -9.02
C ILE A 352 -8.07 -27.39 -8.28
N ALA A 353 -8.34 -27.35 -6.97
CA ALA A 353 -8.49 -28.53 -6.13
C ALA A 353 -9.51 -28.35 -5.00
N TYR A 354 -10.18 -29.44 -4.59
CA TYR A 354 -11.13 -29.47 -3.46
C TYR A 354 -10.88 -30.64 -2.50
N GLU A 355 -11.06 -30.36 -1.20
CA GLU A 355 -11.06 -31.36 -0.13
C GLU A 355 -12.40 -32.12 -0.06
N LEU A 356 -12.60 -33.04 -1.01
CA LEU A 356 -13.75 -33.94 -0.98
C LEU A 356 -13.61 -35.04 0.08
N ILE A 357 -12.39 -35.54 0.26
CA ILE A 357 -12.02 -36.51 1.29
C ILE A 357 -11.08 -35.77 2.24
N PRO A 358 -11.44 -35.65 3.54
CA PRO A 358 -10.58 -34.98 4.50
C PRO A 358 -9.21 -35.66 4.58
N ARG A 359 -8.15 -34.87 4.49
CA ARG A 359 -6.78 -35.33 4.76
C ARG A 359 -5.99 -34.19 5.36
N ASP A 360 -5.24 -34.51 6.42
CA ASP A 360 -4.49 -33.53 7.17
C ASP A 360 -3.60 -32.69 6.25
N ASP A 361 -3.72 -31.37 6.37
CA ASP A 361 -2.98 -30.34 5.63
C ASP A 361 -3.05 -30.35 4.10
N SER A 362 -3.89 -31.20 3.50
CA SER A 362 -4.10 -31.23 2.06
C SER A 362 -5.27 -30.34 1.63
N VAL A 363 -5.16 -29.73 0.45
CA VAL A 363 -6.26 -29.02 -0.23
C VAL A 363 -7.09 -29.93 -1.14
N GLY A 364 -6.80 -31.24 -1.10
CA GLY A 364 -7.59 -32.29 -1.74
C GLY A 364 -7.10 -32.67 -3.13
N PHE A 365 -8.02 -33.05 -4.00
CA PHE A 365 -7.73 -33.56 -5.34
C PHE A 365 -7.93 -32.50 -6.41
N LEU A 366 -7.20 -32.62 -7.52
CA LEU A 366 -7.43 -31.80 -8.71
C LEU A 366 -8.87 -31.94 -9.19
N LEU A 367 -9.45 -30.81 -9.55
CA LEU A 367 -10.76 -30.77 -10.15
C LEU A 367 -10.77 -31.40 -11.54
N PRO A 368 -11.95 -31.86 -11.99
CA PRO A 368 -12.03 -32.57 -13.24
C PRO A 368 -11.56 -31.71 -14.43
N GLY A 369 -10.78 -32.32 -15.32
CA GLY A 369 -10.17 -31.65 -16.47
C GLY A 369 -8.93 -30.80 -16.15
N VAL A 370 -8.67 -30.46 -14.88
CA VAL A 370 -7.46 -29.73 -14.49
C VAL A 370 -6.25 -30.65 -14.60
N THR A 371 -5.18 -30.16 -15.19
CA THR A 371 -3.87 -30.84 -15.23
C THR A 371 -2.84 -30.00 -14.50
N ALA A 372 -1.91 -30.61 -13.77
CA ALA A 372 -0.86 -29.90 -13.06
C ALA A 372 0.50 -30.61 -13.20
N LYS A 373 1.58 -29.86 -13.01
CA LYS A 373 2.94 -30.40 -12.80
C LYS A 373 3.55 -29.69 -11.60
N ILE A 374 4.39 -30.41 -10.86
CA ILE A 374 5.33 -29.81 -9.90
C ILE A 374 6.66 -29.70 -10.63
N VAL A 375 7.28 -28.53 -10.65
CA VAL A 375 8.55 -28.31 -11.35
C VAL A 375 9.64 -27.76 -10.44
N ASN A 376 10.90 -28.07 -10.74
CA ASN A 376 12.05 -27.47 -10.07
C ASN A 376 12.39 -26.08 -10.67
N ASP A 377 13.47 -25.45 -10.18
CA ASP A 377 13.92 -24.14 -10.66
C ASP A 377 14.43 -24.12 -12.12
N HIS A 378 14.57 -25.29 -12.75
CA HIS A 378 14.93 -25.46 -14.15
C HIS A 378 13.73 -25.91 -15.01
N ASP A 379 12.50 -25.76 -14.50
CA ASP A 379 11.25 -26.17 -15.13
C ASP A 379 11.15 -27.67 -15.48
N GLN A 380 11.96 -28.50 -14.82
CA GLN A 380 11.88 -29.95 -14.98
C GLN A 380 10.79 -30.51 -14.07
N PRO A 381 9.91 -31.39 -14.58
CA PRO A 381 8.83 -31.95 -13.79
C PRO A 381 9.34 -32.93 -12.73
N LEU A 382 8.75 -32.86 -11.55
CA LEU A 382 9.02 -33.70 -10.39
C LEU A 382 7.90 -34.75 -10.20
N GLY A 383 8.26 -35.84 -9.54
CA GLY A 383 7.40 -36.97 -9.23
C GLY A 383 6.63 -36.85 -7.91
N PRO A 384 5.93 -37.93 -7.50
CA PRO A 384 5.21 -37.98 -6.24
C PRO A 384 6.10 -37.72 -5.02
N ASN A 385 5.56 -36.97 -4.06
CA ASN A 385 6.19 -36.53 -2.81
C ASN A 385 7.33 -35.51 -2.96
N GLU A 386 7.69 -35.13 -4.17
CA GLU A 386 8.68 -34.08 -4.42
C GLU A 386 8.03 -32.69 -4.37
N THR A 387 8.77 -31.72 -3.83
CA THR A 387 8.29 -30.35 -3.62
C THR A 387 8.90 -29.42 -4.66
N GLY A 388 8.06 -28.58 -5.27
CA GLY A 388 8.48 -27.62 -6.29
C GLY A 388 7.36 -26.64 -6.63
N GLU A 389 7.55 -25.85 -7.68
CA GLU A 389 6.54 -24.89 -8.14
C GLU A 389 5.37 -25.60 -8.83
N LEU A 390 4.16 -25.24 -8.44
CA LEU A 390 2.94 -25.76 -9.05
C LEU A 390 2.63 -24.96 -10.33
N ILE A 391 2.65 -25.65 -11.46
CA ILE A 391 2.12 -25.12 -12.73
C ILE A 391 0.84 -25.87 -13.09
N VAL A 392 -0.16 -25.15 -13.56
CA VAL A 392 -1.50 -25.68 -13.83
C VAL A 392 -1.90 -25.38 -15.26
N ARG A 393 -2.41 -26.39 -15.95
CA ARG A 393 -3.16 -26.23 -17.18
C ARG A 393 -4.65 -26.28 -16.82
N PRO A 394 -5.34 -25.13 -16.78
CA PRO A 394 -6.75 -25.06 -16.45
C PRO A 394 -7.60 -25.74 -17.53
N VAL A 395 -8.88 -25.97 -17.22
CA VAL A 395 -9.84 -26.55 -18.18
C VAL A 395 -10.06 -25.63 -19.38
N HIS A 396 -10.10 -24.32 -19.12
CA HIS A 396 -10.25 -23.27 -20.11
C HIS A 396 -9.00 -22.38 -20.12
N PRO A 397 -8.51 -21.94 -21.30
CA PRO A 397 -7.26 -21.20 -21.41
C PRO A 397 -7.23 -19.93 -20.56
N PHE A 398 -6.07 -19.63 -19.97
CA PHE A 398 -5.83 -18.34 -19.37
C PHE A 398 -5.65 -17.26 -20.46
N LEU A 399 -6.60 -16.34 -20.52
CA LEU A 399 -6.60 -15.27 -21.53
C LEU A 399 -5.50 -14.23 -21.32
N GLY A 400 -4.92 -14.15 -20.12
CA GLY A 400 -3.92 -13.15 -19.76
C GLY A 400 -4.47 -12.01 -18.92
N TYR A 401 -3.60 -11.08 -18.53
CA TYR A 401 -4.00 -9.84 -17.89
C TYR A 401 -4.38 -8.78 -18.93
N HIS A 402 -5.42 -8.01 -18.66
CA HIS A 402 -5.92 -6.94 -19.51
C HIS A 402 -4.99 -5.73 -19.38
N GLY A 403 -4.47 -5.22 -20.50
CA GLY A 403 -3.54 -4.08 -20.52
C GLY A 403 -2.14 -4.35 -19.97
N ASP A 404 -1.78 -5.60 -19.67
CA ASP A 404 -0.47 -5.98 -19.11
C ASP A 404 0.08 -7.27 -19.77
N GLU A 405 0.68 -7.09 -20.94
CA GLU A 405 1.26 -8.20 -21.73
C GLU A 405 2.52 -8.79 -21.07
N THR A 406 3.30 -7.97 -20.36
CA THR A 406 4.53 -8.43 -19.69
C THR A 406 4.18 -9.42 -18.60
N ALA A 407 3.25 -9.07 -17.69
CA ALA A 407 2.79 -10.00 -16.67
C ALA A 407 2.11 -11.24 -17.29
N THR A 408 1.44 -11.08 -18.43
CA THR A 408 0.81 -12.21 -19.15
C THR A 408 1.85 -13.21 -19.61
N LYS A 409 2.94 -12.73 -20.23
CA LYS A 409 4.05 -13.56 -20.71
C LYS A 409 4.78 -14.24 -19.56
N GLU A 410 4.99 -13.56 -18.43
CA GLU A 410 5.62 -14.13 -17.24
C GLU A 410 4.80 -15.25 -16.58
N THR A 411 3.47 -15.13 -16.59
CA THR A 411 2.58 -16.15 -16.00
C THR A 411 2.42 -17.38 -16.91
N LYS A 412 2.50 -17.22 -18.23
CA LYS A 412 2.41 -18.35 -19.19
C LYS A 412 3.73 -19.10 -19.27
N VAL A 413 3.69 -20.43 -19.13
CA VAL A 413 4.89 -21.28 -19.21
C VAL A 413 5.27 -21.47 -20.68
N ASN A 414 6.55 -21.29 -21.02
CA ASN A 414 7.11 -21.51 -22.37
C ASN A 414 6.31 -20.83 -23.49
N GLY A 415 5.83 -19.61 -23.26
CA GLY A 415 5.05 -18.88 -24.27
C GLY A 415 3.71 -19.53 -24.63
N ASP A 416 3.10 -20.27 -23.69
CA ASP A 416 1.79 -20.94 -23.81
C ASP A 416 1.75 -22.24 -24.63
N ALA A 417 2.91 -22.79 -25.04
CA ALA A 417 2.96 -23.95 -25.93
C ALA A 417 2.15 -25.17 -25.45
N GLU A 418 2.07 -25.36 -24.13
CA GLU A 418 1.32 -26.46 -23.50
C GLU A 418 0.06 -25.99 -22.72
N GLY A 419 -0.23 -24.68 -22.69
CA GLY A 419 -1.34 -24.11 -21.93
C GLY A 419 -1.18 -24.11 -20.40
N PHE A 420 0.03 -24.33 -19.89
CA PHE A 420 0.33 -24.25 -18.46
C PHE A 420 0.56 -22.80 -18.01
N VAL A 421 0.06 -22.48 -16.83
CA VAL A 421 0.30 -21.21 -16.15
C VAL A 421 0.97 -21.44 -14.80
N ARG A 422 1.85 -20.52 -14.43
CA ARG A 422 2.50 -20.50 -13.12
C ARG A 422 1.51 -20.01 -12.07
N THR A 423 1.30 -20.79 -11.02
CA THR A 423 0.50 -20.36 -9.87
C THR A 423 1.29 -19.43 -8.95
N GLY A 424 2.62 -19.55 -8.97
CA GLY A 424 3.52 -18.92 -8.00
C GLY A 424 3.52 -19.60 -6.62
N ASP A 425 2.78 -20.70 -6.46
CA ASP A 425 2.69 -21.48 -5.24
C ASP A 425 3.64 -22.69 -5.30
N ILE A 426 4.29 -23.00 -4.19
CA ILE A 426 5.08 -24.22 -3.99
C ILE A 426 4.18 -25.29 -3.41
N ALA A 427 4.20 -26.46 -4.02
CA ALA A 427 3.33 -27.56 -3.64
C ALA A 427 4.03 -28.91 -3.83
N ARG A 428 3.35 -29.95 -3.35
CA ARG A 428 3.65 -31.35 -3.68
C ARG A 428 2.35 -32.13 -3.78
N PHE A 429 2.38 -33.19 -4.58
CA PHE A 429 1.38 -34.25 -4.50
C PHE A 429 1.93 -35.42 -3.71
N ASP A 430 1.13 -36.08 -2.89
CA ASP A 430 1.52 -37.39 -2.37
C ASP A 430 1.24 -38.52 -3.36
N SER A 431 1.69 -39.73 -3.03
CA SER A 431 1.47 -40.94 -3.84
C SER A 431 0.00 -41.28 -4.06
N ASP A 432 -0.90 -40.79 -3.20
CA ASP A 432 -2.34 -41.00 -3.28
C ASP A 432 -3.03 -39.91 -4.14
N GLY A 433 -2.29 -38.89 -4.58
CA GLY A 433 -2.78 -37.80 -5.43
C GLY A 433 -3.39 -36.62 -4.68
N PHE A 434 -3.21 -36.53 -3.36
CA PHE A 434 -3.59 -35.34 -2.60
C PHE A 434 -2.59 -34.21 -2.81
N LEU A 435 -3.10 -33.01 -3.05
CA LEU A 435 -2.31 -31.79 -3.19
C LEU A 435 -2.07 -31.13 -1.83
N TYR A 436 -0.81 -30.81 -1.54
CA TYR A 436 -0.39 -30.06 -0.36
C TYR A 436 0.26 -28.76 -0.81
N LEU A 437 -0.26 -27.64 -0.31
CA LEU A 437 0.35 -26.34 -0.51
C LEU A 437 1.40 -26.11 0.57
N VAL A 438 2.61 -25.73 0.17
CA VAL A 438 3.73 -25.48 1.08
C VAL A 438 3.81 -24.00 1.42
N ASP A 439 3.95 -23.14 0.40
CA ASP A 439 3.98 -21.69 0.56
C ASP A 439 3.89 -21.00 -0.81
N ARG A 440 4.04 -19.67 -0.87
CA ARG A 440 4.28 -18.95 -2.13
C ARG A 440 5.76 -18.84 -2.40
N LYS A 441 6.17 -19.10 -3.66
CA LYS A 441 7.57 -19.02 -4.10
C LYS A 441 8.23 -17.68 -3.74
N ARG A 442 7.48 -16.59 -3.83
CA ARG A 442 7.96 -15.23 -3.51
C ARG A 442 7.94 -14.87 -2.02
N GLU A 443 7.23 -15.64 -1.19
CA GLU A 443 7.11 -15.38 0.25
C GLU A 443 8.07 -16.26 1.07
N ILE A 444 8.59 -17.34 0.47
CA ILE A 444 9.71 -18.11 1.01
C ILE A 444 10.95 -17.22 1.07
N PHE A 445 11.54 -17.13 2.25
CA PHE A 445 12.79 -16.42 2.49
C PHE A 445 13.89 -17.42 2.89
N LYS A 446 15.13 -16.94 2.98
CA LYS A 446 16.29 -17.80 3.23
C LYS A 446 16.98 -17.44 4.54
N TYR A 447 17.42 -18.47 5.26
CA TYR A 447 18.33 -18.32 6.40
C TYR A 447 19.39 -19.42 6.33
N ASP A 448 20.66 -19.06 6.24
CA ASP A 448 21.80 -20.00 6.19
C ASP A 448 21.67 -21.01 5.04
N GLY A 449 21.19 -20.55 3.88
CA GLY A 449 20.95 -21.39 2.70
C GLY A 449 19.67 -22.24 2.73
N PHE A 450 18.97 -22.31 3.87
CA PHE A 450 17.69 -23.03 3.98
C PHE A 450 16.52 -22.16 3.55
N GLN A 451 15.60 -22.76 2.80
CA GLN A 451 14.31 -22.15 2.48
C GLN A 451 13.38 -22.24 3.69
N ILE A 452 12.86 -21.10 4.12
CA ILE A 452 11.92 -20.96 5.22
C ILE A 452 10.55 -20.62 4.63
N ALA A 453 9.59 -21.52 4.83
CA ALA A 453 8.19 -21.30 4.48
C ALA A 453 7.48 -20.64 5.67
N PRO A 454 7.12 -19.34 5.60
CA PRO A 454 6.34 -18.69 6.65
C PRO A 454 5.09 -19.46 7.07
N THR A 455 4.39 -20.07 6.12
CA THR A 455 3.12 -20.80 6.36
C THR A 455 3.31 -22.02 7.26
N GLU A 456 4.44 -22.73 7.14
CA GLU A 456 4.81 -23.85 8.03
C GLU A 456 4.90 -23.39 9.49
N LEU A 457 5.46 -22.19 9.72
CA LEU A 457 5.57 -21.60 11.04
C LEU A 457 4.23 -21.07 11.54
N GLU A 458 3.47 -20.38 10.70
CA GLU A 458 2.13 -19.85 11.04
C GLU A 458 1.17 -20.97 11.48
N GLN A 459 1.14 -22.10 10.76
CA GLN A 459 0.31 -23.25 11.11
C GLN A 459 0.67 -23.82 12.49
N ARG A 460 1.98 -23.95 12.78
CA ARG A 460 2.47 -24.39 14.08
C ARG A 460 2.11 -23.44 15.20
N ILE A 461 2.34 -22.14 14.99
CA ILE A 461 1.99 -21.10 15.96
C ILE A 461 0.49 -21.16 16.25
N ALA A 462 -0.36 -21.29 15.23
CA ALA A 462 -1.81 -21.38 15.38
C ALA A 462 -2.31 -22.59 16.20
N GLU A 463 -1.47 -23.61 16.47
CA GLU A 463 -1.81 -24.72 17.37
C GLU A 463 -1.86 -24.30 18.85
N LEU A 464 -1.22 -23.18 19.24
CA LEU A 464 -1.21 -22.69 20.62
C LEU A 464 -2.50 -21.98 21.00
N GLU A 465 -2.97 -22.18 22.24
CA GLU A 465 -4.12 -21.45 22.79
C GLU A 465 -3.82 -19.94 22.97
N GLY A 466 -4.85 -19.10 22.89
CA GLY A 466 -4.72 -17.65 23.09
C GLY A 466 -4.27 -16.85 21.85
N ILE A 467 -4.16 -17.48 20.68
CA ILE A 467 -3.81 -16.82 19.41
C ILE A 467 -5.07 -16.51 18.63
N ARG A 468 -5.30 -15.22 18.36
CA ARG A 468 -6.37 -14.76 17.47
C ARG A 468 -5.93 -14.78 16.01
N TYR A 469 -4.81 -14.13 15.70
CA TYR A 469 -4.23 -14.07 14.36
C TYR A 469 -2.71 -14.21 14.42
N VAL A 470 -2.11 -14.80 13.39
CA VAL A 470 -0.65 -14.89 13.23
C VAL A 470 -0.25 -14.65 11.78
N VAL A 471 0.87 -13.95 11.58
CA VAL A 471 1.58 -13.90 10.31
C VAL A 471 3.08 -13.97 10.57
N VAL A 472 3.83 -14.70 9.75
CA VAL A 472 5.29 -14.81 9.82
C VAL A 472 5.89 -14.07 8.63
N VAL A 473 6.95 -13.31 8.91
CA VAL A 473 7.69 -12.52 7.92
C VAL A 473 9.19 -12.74 8.10
N GLY A 474 9.93 -12.70 6.99
CA GLY A 474 11.40 -12.67 7.03
C GLY A 474 11.88 -11.23 7.16
N LEU A 475 12.63 -10.93 8.22
CA LEU A 475 13.28 -9.63 8.43
C LEU A 475 14.77 -9.74 8.12
N PRO A 476 15.41 -8.75 7.48
CA PRO A 476 16.85 -8.81 7.20
C PRO A 476 17.66 -9.08 8.47
N ASP A 477 18.60 -10.02 8.40
CA ASP A 477 19.57 -10.27 9.45
C ASP A 477 20.63 -9.15 9.46
N PRO A 478 20.75 -8.36 10.55
CA PRO A 478 21.69 -7.24 10.63
C PRO A 478 23.15 -7.67 10.44
N ASP A 479 23.48 -8.88 10.89
CA ASP A 479 24.85 -9.40 10.90
C ASP A 479 25.18 -10.16 9.60
N HIS A 480 24.15 -10.60 8.85
CA HIS A 480 24.30 -11.41 7.65
C HIS A 480 23.36 -10.95 6.53
N ARG A 481 23.88 -10.11 5.62
CA ARG A 481 23.09 -9.46 4.54
C ARG A 481 22.29 -10.39 3.60
N TYR A 482 22.56 -11.69 3.59
CA TYR A 482 21.88 -12.69 2.75
C TYR A 482 20.88 -13.57 3.52
N ASN A 483 20.68 -13.29 4.81
CA ASN A 483 19.75 -14.01 5.66
C ASN A 483 18.53 -13.14 6.00
N ASP A 484 17.39 -13.81 6.13
CA ASP A 484 16.17 -13.27 6.70
C ASP A 484 15.83 -14.04 7.99
N LEU A 485 15.66 -13.32 9.09
CA LEU A 485 15.21 -13.79 10.39
C LEU A 485 13.69 -13.98 10.41
N ALA A 486 13.24 -15.21 10.60
CA ALA A 486 11.83 -15.53 10.76
C ALA A 486 11.25 -14.85 12.00
N THR A 487 10.28 -13.95 11.81
CA THR A 487 9.64 -13.14 12.85
C THR A 487 8.12 -13.36 12.81
N ALA A 488 7.51 -13.68 13.95
CA ALA A 488 6.06 -13.84 14.05
C ALA A 488 5.39 -12.56 14.56
N LEU A 489 4.30 -12.12 13.92
CA LEU A 489 3.38 -11.10 14.45
C LEU A 489 2.10 -11.78 14.90
N ILE A 490 1.70 -11.58 16.15
CA ILE A 490 0.58 -12.28 16.78
C ILE A 490 -0.42 -11.29 17.37
N VAL A 491 -1.69 -11.46 17.02
CA VAL A 491 -2.83 -10.87 17.74
C VAL A 491 -3.32 -11.89 18.74
N ARG A 492 -3.41 -11.50 20.02
CA ARG A 492 -3.86 -12.38 21.11
C ARG A 492 -5.38 -12.44 21.20
N GLU A 493 -5.90 -13.50 21.79
CA GLU A 493 -7.27 -13.54 22.28
C GLU A 493 -7.39 -12.68 23.55
N SER A 494 -8.38 -11.79 23.59
CA SER A 494 -8.50 -10.69 24.56
C SER A 494 -9.04 -11.11 25.93
N HIS A 495 -8.61 -12.25 26.48
CA HIS A 495 -9.15 -12.78 27.73
C HIS A 495 -8.09 -13.05 28.81
N ASP A 496 -6.82 -13.18 28.45
CA ASP A 496 -5.70 -13.18 29.40
C ASP A 496 -4.38 -12.92 28.64
N THR A 497 -3.90 -11.68 28.65
CA THR A 497 -2.65 -11.32 27.95
C THR A 497 -1.40 -11.92 28.58
N GLN A 498 -1.48 -12.48 29.79
CA GLN A 498 -0.33 -13.09 30.48
C GLN A 498 -0.15 -14.59 30.17
N ALA A 499 -1.17 -15.28 29.67
CA ALA A 499 -1.13 -16.74 29.48
C ALA A 499 -0.26 -17.23 28.31
N LEU A 500 -0.14 -16.45 27.23
CA LEU A 500 0.71 -16.77 26.08
C LEU A 500 2.00 -15.93 26.15
N THR A 501 3.19 -16.51 26.05
CA THR A 501 4.44 -15.74 26.07
C THR A 501 5.22 -15.90 24.77
N GLU A 502 6.11 -14.95 24.45
CA GLU A 502 7.03 -15.08 23.32
C GLU A 502 7.83 -16.39 23.41
N GLN A 503 8.35 -16.70 24.59
CA GLN A 503 9.15 -17.90 24.84
C GLN A 503 8.35 -19.18 24.53
N MET A 504 7.08 -19.27 24.94
CA MET A 504 6.22 -20.41 24.63
C MET A 504 6.04 -20.61 23.12
N VAL A 505 5.86 -19.52 22.37
CA VAL A 505 5.72 -19.55 20.91
C VAL A 505 7.00 -20.01 20.23
N ILE A 506 8.15 -19.48 20.66
CA ILE A 506 9.47 -19.86 20.12
C ILE A 506 9.75 -21.34 20.40
N GLU A 507 9.53 -21.80 21.64
CA GLU A 507 9.76 -23.19 22.04
C GLU A 507 8.86 -24.18 21.31
N HIS A 508 7.58 -23.82 21.12
CA HIS A 508 6.64 -24.63 20.34
C HIS A 508 7.11 -24.77 18.89
N CYS A 509 7.53 -23.67 18.26
CA CYS A 509 8.06 -23.68 16.90
C CYS A 509 9.39 -24.42 16.74
N ALA A 510 10.22 -24.47 17.79
CA ALA A 510 11.51 -25.14 17.78
C ALA A 510 11.40 -26.67 17.83
N ARG A 511 10.21 -27.21 18.15
CA ARG A 511 9.96 -28.65 18.28
C ARG A 511 8.97 -29.18 17.24
N THR A 512 9.09 -30.46 16.91
CA THR A 512 8.08 -31.21 16.15
C THR A 512 6.99 -31.74 17.11
N PRO A 513 5.85 -32.26 16.61
CA PRO A 513 4.77 -32.76 17.46
C PRO A 513 5.20 -33.95 18.34
N ASP A 514 6.16 -34.74 17.86
CA ASP A 514 6.83 -35.83 18.60
C ASP A 514 8.00 -35.34 19.48
N ARG A 515 8.07 -34.02 19.73
CA ARG A 515 9.03 -33.33 20.62
C ARG A 515 10.49 -33.41 20.17
N GLN A 516 10.77 -33.74 18.91
CA GLN A 516 12.12 -33.64 18.36
C GLN A 516 12.48 -32.19 18.04
N VAL A 517 13.77 -31.87 18.10
CA VAL A 517 14.26 -30.53 17.81
C VAL A 517 14.31 -30.31 16.30
N ARG A 518 13.61 -29.29 15.80
CA ARG A 518 13.66 -28.90 14.39
C ARG A 518 15.02 -28.27 14.04
N PRO A 519 15.45 -28.32 12.76
CA PRO A 519 16.65 -27.62 12.32
C PRO A 519 16.64 -26.16 12.79
N LYS A 520 17.73 -25.72 13.43
CA LYS A 520 17.81 -24.39 14.07
C LYS A 520 17.63 -23.25 13.07
N GLN A 521 17.83 -23.49 11.78
CA GLN A 521 17.61 -22.54 10.70
C GLN A 521 16.13 -22.20 10.50
N LYS A 522 15.22 -23.11 10.89
CA LYS A 522 13.76 -22.92 10.80
C LYS A 522 13.13 -22.32 12.05
N TRP A 523 13.92 -21.87 13.03
CA TRP A 523 13.38 -21.30 14.27
C TRP A 523 12.97 -19.83 14.08
N LEU A 524 12.10 -19.32 14.95
CA LEU A 524 11.71 -17.91 15.01
C LEU A 524 12.85 -17.04 15.58
N ARG A 525 13.96 -16.95 14.84
CA ARG A 525 15.16 -16.18 15.23
C ARG A 525 14.93 -14.67 15.27
N GLY A 526 13.96 -14.21 14.49
CA GLY A 526 13.44 -12.85 14.57
C GLY A 526 12.49 -12.65 15.74
N GLY A 527 12.16 -13.66 16.54
CA GLY A 527 11.31 -13.54 17.72
C GLY A 527 9.83 -13.36 17.40
N VAL A 528 9.08 -12.91 18.40
CA VAL A 528 7.61 -12.78 18.36
C VAL A 528 7.22 -11.37 18.76
N ILE A 529 6.37 -10.73 17.95
CA ILE A 529 5.85 -9.38 18.17
C ILE A 529 4.34 -9.48 18.38
N PHE A 530 3.86 -9.09 19.55
CA PHE A 530 2.43 -9.01 19.80
C PHE A 530 1.89 -7.67 19.29
N VAL A 531 0.79 -7.71 18.54
CA VAL A 531 0.14 -6.54 17.95
C VAL A 531 -1.36 -6.59 18.21
N ASP A 532 -1.99 -5.42 18.28
CA ASP A 532 -3.44 -5.34 18.53
C ASP A 532 -4.24 -5.81 17.31
N GLN A 533 -3.74 -5.53 16.11
CA GLN A 533 -4.35 -5.92 14.84
C GLN A 533 -3.29 -6.19 13.76
N LEU A 534 -3.61 -7.04 12.79
CA LEU A 534 -2.81 -7.21 11.58
C LEU A 534 -3.36 -6.33 10.45
N PRO A 535 -2.51 -5.83 9.55
CA PRO A 535 -2.99 -5.14 8.35
C PRO A 535 -3.68 -6.15 7.44
N MET A 536 -4.97 -5.93 7.15
CA MET A 536 -5.79 -6.83 6.34
C MET A 536 -6.39 -6.12 5.11
N THR A 537 -6.81 -6.88 4.11
CA THR A 537 -7.69 -6.43 3.02
C THR A 537 -9.12 -6.26 3.53
N ALA A 538 -10.00 -5.60 2.76
CA ALA A 538 -11.43 -5.53 3.07
C ALA A 538 -12.09 -6.92 3.17
N SER A 539 -11.55 -7.91 2.45
CA SER A 539 -11.95 -9.33 2.55
C SER A 539 -11.39 -10.07 3.78
N GLY A 540 -10.59 -9.42 4.63
CA GLY A 540 -10.02 -10.01 5.84
C GLY A 540 -8.75 -10.84 5.61
N LYS A 541 -8.09 -10.73 4.45
CA LYS A 541 -6.81 -11.40 4.18
C LYS A 541 -5.64 -10.53 4.67
N VAL A 542 -4.69 -11.12 5.39
CA VAL A 542 -3.50 -10.39 5.88
C VAL A 542 -2.64 -9.88 4.71
N LYS A 543 -2.28 -8.60 4.74
CA LYS A 543 -1.32 -7.97 3.81
C LYS A 543 0.10 -8.18 4.34
N ARG A 544 0.75 -9.29 3.96
CA ARG A 544 2.07 -9.70 4.48
C ARG A 544 3.18 -8.65 4.28
N SER A 545 3.16 -7.89 3.19
CA SER A 545 4.11 -6.78 2.97
C SER A 545 3.94 -5.66 4.01
N ALA A 546 2.71 -5.23 4.26
CA ALA A 546 2.39 -4.27 5.31
C ALA A 546 2.70 -4.83 6.71
N ALA A 547 2.49 -6.14 6.93
CA ALA A 547 2.88 -6.80 8.18
C ALA A 547 4.41 -6.85 8.35
N LYS A 548 5.17 -7.06 7.28
CA LYS A 548 6.64 -6.99 7.29
C LYS A 548 7.12 -5.58 7.63
N GLN A 549 6.50 -4.56 7.06
CA GLN A 549 6.80 -3.17 7.40
C GLN A 549 6.46 -2.87 8.87
N LEU A 550 5.28 -3.28 9.35
CA LEU A 550 4.90 -3.16 10.75
C LEU A 550 5.89 -3.90 11.66
N ALA A 551 6.37 -5.08 11.27
CA ALA A 551 7.36 -5.84 12.02
C ALA A 551 8.72 -5.14 12.06
N MET A 552 9.16 -4.52 10.97
CA MET A 552 10.38 -3.70 10.93
C MET A 552 10.25 -2.48 11.84
N GLU A 553 9.10 -1.79 11.79
CA GLU A 553 8.78 -0.66 12.66
C GLU A 553 8.74 -1.09 14.14
N ARG A 554 8.13 -2.25 14.44
CA ARG A 554 8.03 -2.85 15.77
C ARG A 554 9.36 -3.38 16.31
N LYS A 555 10.21 -3.98 15.49
CA LYS A 555 11.57 -4.40 15.87
C LYS A 555 12.49 -3.21 16.07
N SER A 556 12.37 -2.20 15.22
CA SER A 556 13.02 -0.90 15.44
C SER A 556 12.59 -0.35 16.80
N THR A 557 11.30 -0.45 17.16
CA THR A 557 10.78 -0.02 18.48
C THR A 557 11.09 -0.96 19.66
N ASN A 558 11.19 -2.29 19.52
CA ASN A 558 11.55 -3.22 20.61
C ASN A 558 13.05 -3.20 20.96
N THR A 559 13.92 -2.98 19.97
CA THR A 559 15.35 -2.66 20.23
C THR A 559 15.49 -1.31 20.94
N LYS A 560 14.42 -0.51 20.88
CA LYS A 560 14.21 0.76 21.58
C LYS A 560 13.30 0.63 22.82
N GLU A 561 12.72 -0.54 23.15
CA GLU A 561 11.94 -0.75 24.38
C GLU A 561 12.79 -1.20 25.56
N SER A 562 14.10 -1.42 25.34
CA SER A 562 15.08 -1.36 26.41
C SER A 562 15.38 0.08 26.88
N ALA A 563 14.84 1.12 26.23
CA ALA A 563 14.86 2.50 26.73
C ALA A 563 13.91 3.37 25.90
N VAL A 564 12.73 3.70 26.47
CA VAL A 564 11.88 4.87 26.14
C VAL A 564 12.05 5.42 24.72
N CYS A 565 11.11 5.18 23.81
CA CYS A 565 11.25 5.70 22.45
C CYS A 565 9.90 6.14 21.87
N ALA A 566 9.63 7.43 21.64
CA ALA A 566 10.50 8.57 21.76
C ALA A 566 9.67 9.85 21.58
N MET A 567 9.64 10.69 22.60
CA MET A 567 8.87 11.95 22.63
C MET A 567 9.11 12.81 21.38
N PHE A 568 10.32 12.75 20.81
CA PHE A 568 10.69 13.45 19.58
C PHE A 568 9.77 13.15 18.37
N GLN A 569 9.41 11.88 18.16
CA GLN A 569 8.59 11.49 17.01
C GLN A 569 7.12 11.93 17.16
N THR A 570 6.62 11.98 18.40
CA THR A 570 5.28 12.46 18.72
C THR A 570 5.16 13.94 18.37
N PHE A 571 6.10 14.76 18.82
CA PHE A 571 6.16 16.19 18.49
C PHE A 571 6.38 16.42 16.99
N PHE A 572 7.22 15.61 16.34
CA PHE A 572 7.38 15.68 14.88
C PHE A 572 6.07 15.44 14.13
N LYS A 573 5.30 14.41 14.50
CA LYS A 573 3.98 14.12 13.90
C LYS A 573 2.96 15.22 14.20
N TYR A 574 2.95 15.74 15.43
CA TYR A 574 2.09 16.86 15.83
C TYR A 574 2.33 18.07 14.94
N TYR A 575 3.59 18.55 14.87
CA TYR A 575 3.93 19.74 14.08
C TYR A 575 3.82 19.53 12.56
N LYS A 576 3.90 18.29 12.08
CA LYS A 576 3.68 17.92 10.67
C LYS A 576 2.21 17.94 10.24
N SER A 577 1.26 17.87 11.20
CA SER A 577 -0.17 17.83 10.90
C SER A 577 -0.61 19.05 10.10
N ARG A 578 -1.42 18.83 9.06
CA ARG A 578 -1.99 19.90 8.22
C ARG A 578 -3.47 20.16 8.52
N ASN A 579 -4.18 19.20 9.11
CA ASN A 579 -5.60 19.32 9.39
C ASN A 579 -5.98 18.49 10.64
N GLN A 580 -6.29 19.10 11.79
CA GLN A 580 -6.17 20.53 12.09
C GLN A 580 -4.69 20.94 12.25
N PRO A 581 -4.32 22.19 11.87
CA PRO A 581 -2.96 22.66 12.06
C PRO A 581 -2.63 22.78 13.56
N PRO A 582 -1.43 22.37 14.00
CA PRO A 582 -0.97 22.48 15.38
C PRO A 582 -0.92 23.94 15.83
N THR A 583 -1.17 24.17 17.13
CA THR A 583 -1.15 25.50 17.76
C THR A 583 0.28 26.02 17.94
N TYR A 584 0.44 27.34 18.00
CA TYR A 584 1.72 28.01 18.28
C TYR A 584 2.03 28.14 19.78
N GLU A 585 1.14 27.68 20.66
CA GLU A 585 1.24 27.88 22.13
C GLU A 585 2.57 27.38 22.72
N ASN A 586 3.11 26.28 22.18
CA ASN A 586 4.37 25.69 22.61
C ASN A 586 5.53 25.94 21.64
N VAL A 587 5.41 26.93 20.74
CA VAL A 587 6.45 27.28 19.77
C VAL A 587 7.23 28.49 20.27
N LEU A 588 8.54 28.33 20.42
CA LEU A 588 9.48 29.38 20.79
C LEU A 588 9.65 30.37 19.65
N VAL A 589 9.29 31.63 19.90
CA VAL A 589 9.46 32.73 18.94
C VAL A 589 10.67 33.56 19.31
N ILE A 590 11.68 33.53 18.45
CA ILE A 590 12.94 34.24 18.69
C ILE A 590 12.72 35.76 18.65
N GLY A 591 13.16 36.44 19.71
CA GLY A 591 12.97 37.89 19.87
C GLY A 591 11.80 38.27 20.79
N MET A 592 11.04 37.30 21.29
CA MET A 592 10.05 37.47 22.36
C MET A 592 10.57 36.87 23.67
N ASP A 593 10.15 37.42 24.80
CA ASP A 593 10.55 36.92 26.12
C ASP A 593 9.97 35.53 26.38
N HIS A 594 10.83 34.56 26.71
CA HIS A 594 10.42 33.20 27.04
C HIS A 594 11.40 32.54 28.03
N PRO A 595 10.96 31.78 29.06
CA PRO A 595 11.86 31.19 30.06
C PRO A 595 12.94 30.26 29.51
N LYS A 596 12.68 29.62 28.36
CA LYS A 596 13.64 28.75 27.66
C LYS A 596 14.66 29.51 26.80
N LEU A 597 14.46 30.81 26.52
CA LEU A 597 15.35 31.61 25.67
C LEU A 597 16.13 32.61 26.53
N GLN A 598 17.44 32.42 26.61
CA GLN A 598 18.33 33.30 27.35
C GLN A 598 19.08 34.25 26.39
N PRO A 599 18.94 35.58 26.52
CA PRO A 599 19.72 36.51 25.71
C PRO A 599 21.23 36.35 25.96
N VAL A 600 22.01 36.35 24.87
CA VAL A 600 23.48 36.24 24.91
C VAL A 600 24.10 37.58 24.51
N GLN A 601 25.00 38.10 25.34
CA GLN A 601 25.82 39.26 24.98
C GLN A 601 27.09 38.80 24.28
N LEU A 602 27.38 39.38 23.12
CA LEU A 602 28.61 39.10 22.38
C LEU A 602 29.78 39.89 22.97
N ASN A 603 30.93 39.23 23.12
CA ASN A 603 32.14 39.83 23.68
C ASN A 603 32.87 40.78 22.72
N CYS A 604 32.41 40.87 21.47
CA CYS A 604 33.00 41.73 20.44
C CYS A 604 31.96 42.68 19.82
N SER A 605 32.26 43.97 19.82
CA SER A 605 31.48 45.00 19.12
C SER A 605 32.22 45.44 17.86
N ASP A 606 31.81 44.96 16.68
CA ASP A 606 32.23 45.51 15.39
C ASP A 606 31.10 46.39 14.85
N GLU A 607 31.39 47.67 14.65
CA GLU A 607 30.42 48.67 14.19
C GLU A 607 30.22 48.65 12.66
N ARG A 608 31.01 47.86 11.93
CA ARG A 608 30.93 47.81 10.46
C ARG A 608 29.81 46.88 10.00
N LYS A 609 29.06 47.34 8.99
CA LYS A 609 28.22 46.44 8.18
C LYS A 609 29.13 45.54 7.37
N PHE A 610 28.99 44.23 7.53
CA PHE A 610 29.83 43.25 6.83
C PHE A 610 28.95 42.29 6.03
N MET A 611 29.16 42.23 4.71
CA MET A 611 28.46 41.31 3.79
C MET A 611 26.92 41.27 3.96
N GLY A 612 26.32 42.44 4.19
CA GLY A 612 24.88 42.59 4.36
C GLY A 612 24.34 42.30 5.76
N LEU A 613 25.20 41.99 6.74
CA LEU A 613 24.85 41.92 8.16
C LEU A 613 24.75 43.32 8.79
N LEU A 614 23.89 43.43 9.81
CA LEU A 614 23.85 44.56 10.74
C LEU A 614 25.11 44.56 11.63
N PRO A 615 25.48 45.69 12.25
CA PRO A 615 26.54 45.73 13.26
C PRO A 615 26.28 44.73 14.41
N THR A 616 27.32 44.11 14.98
CA THR A 616 27.14 43.02 15.97
C THR A 616 26.40 43.46 17.22
N ARG A 617 26.49 44.75 17.60
CA ARG A 617 25.73 45.34 18.72
C ARG A 617 24.21 45.31 18.53
N GLU A 618 23.74 45.18 17.29
CA GLU A 618 22.31 45.13 16.94
C GLU A 618 21.81 43.68 16.84
N TRP A 619 22.69 42.69 16.97
CA TRP A 619 22.32 41.29 16.89
C TRP A 619 21.56 40.87 18.14
N LYS A 620 20.37 40.31 17.93
CA LYS A 620 19.57 39.71 19.00
C LYS A 620 19.88 38.22 19.03
N VAL A 621 20.69 37.81 19.99
CA VAL A 621 21.18 36.44 20.11
C VAL A 621 20.55 35.78 21.33
N TYR A 622 20.06 34.56 21.17
CA TYR A 622 19.48 33.77 22.24
C TYR A 622 20.11 32.38 22.29
N GLU A 623 20.40 31.89 23.49
CA GLU A 623 20.71 30.49 23.75
C GLU A 623 19.47 29.78 24.27
N LEU A 624 19.24 28.55 23.78
CA LEU A 624 18.17 27.71 24.30
C LEU A 624 18.64 27.01 25.58
N THR A 625 18.06 27.36 26.72
CA THR A 625 18.53 26.87 28.03
C THR A 625 18.33 25.37 28.23
N THR A 626 17.35 24.78 27.56
CA THR A 626 17.10 23.33 27.53
C THR A 626 18.09 22.57 26.64
N ARG A 627 18.79 23.27 25.74
CA ARG A 627 19.78 22.71 24.80
C ARG A 627 21.03 23.61 24.74
N PRO A 628 21.88 23.59 25.78
CA PRO A 628 23.10 24.39 25.81
C PRO A 628 23.95 24.19 24.55
N GLY A 629 24.48 25.29 24.01
CA GLY A 629 25.20 25.32 22.73
C GLY A 629 24.33 25.54 21.49
N LEU A 630 23.00 25.52 21.61
CA LEU A 630 22.11 25.96 20.52
C LEU A 630 21.87 27.47 20.63
N LEU A 631 22.45 28.22 19.69
CA LEU A 631 22.30 29.67 19.59
C LEU A 631 21.42 30.01 18.38
N VAL A 632 20.52 30.97 18.55
CA VAL A 632 19.67 31.49 17.45
C VAL A 632 19.77 33.00 17.39
N LEU A 633 20.14 33.52 16.22
CA LEU A 633 20.21 34.94 15.93
C LEU A 633 18.96 35.37 15.18
N ALA A 634 18.24 36.33 15.74
CA ALA A 634 17.03 36.88 15.13
C ALA A 634 17.42 37.85 14.01
N ASN A 635 17.31 37.41 12.76
CA ASN A 635 17.58 38.16 11.54
C ASN A 635 18.67 39.25 11.66
N PRO A 636 19.96 38.89 11.72
CA PRO A 636 21.05 39.86 11.74
C PRO A 636 21.33 40.48 10.35
N PHE A 637 20.50 40.22 9.33
CA PHE A 637 20.71 40.71 7.98
C PHE A 637 19.92 42.00 7.71
N THR A 638 20.55 42.90 6.95
CA THR A 638 19.85 43.97 6.23
C THR A 638 18.97 43.38 5.11
N CYS A 639 17.95 44.11 4.65
CA CYS A 639 17.12 43.65 3.52
C CYS A 639 17.95 43.38 2.25
N SER A 640 18.93 44.23 1.95
CA SER A 640 19.87 44.04 0.83
C SER A 640 20.73 42.79 1.03
N GLY A 641 21.19 42.52 2.25
CA GLY A 641 21.92 41.31 2.60
C GLY A 641 21.12 40.04 2.38
N GLN A 642 19.87 39.97 2.85
CA GLN A 642 19.01 38.81 2.57
C GLN A 642 18.82 38.59 1.08
N ARG A 643 18.56 39.67 0.32
CA ARG A 643 18.44 39.62 -1.15
C ARG A 643 19.70 39.03 -1.80
N HIS A 644 20.88 39.50 -1.39
CA HIS A 644 22.16 39.01 -1.91
C HIS A 644 22.28 37.49 -1.71
N TRP A 645 22.09 36.99 -0.49
CA TRP A 645 22.27 35.57 -0.18
C TRP A 645 21.19 34.67 -0.79
N ILE A 646 19.95 35.15 -0.93
CA ILE A 646 18.90 34.46 -1.69
C ILE A 646 19.31 34.34 -3.16
N MET A 647 19.83 35.42 -3.75
CA MET A 647 20.29 35.41 -5.14
C MET A 647 21.43 34.42 -5.34
N ARG A 648 22.48 34.47 -4.50
CA ARG A 648 23.61 33.51 -4.57
C ARG A 648 23.12 32.06 -4.49
N SER A 649 22.14 31.81 -3.61
CA SER A 649 21.54 30.48 -3.44
C SER A 649 20.75 29.99 -4.65
N MET A 650 20.26 30.87 -5.51
CA MET A 650 19.51 30.49 -6.69
C MET A 650 20.36 30.48 -7.96
N SER A 651 21.36 31.37 -8.07
CA SER A 651 22.17 31.52 -9.28
C SER A 651 23.47 30.72 -9.24
N ASP A 652 24.13 30.61 -8.09
CA ASP A 652 25.53 30.18 -8.04
C ASP A 652 25.75 28.84 -7.35
N TYR A 653 24.87 28.47 -6.42
CA TYR A 653 24.99 27.21 -5.68
C TYR A 653 24.41 26.00 -6.42
N PRO A 654 23.33 26.11 -7.23
CA PRO A 654 22.83 24.98 -8.01
C PRO A 654 23.50 24.89 -9.40
N THR A 655 24.73 25.38 -9.56
CA THR A 655 25.50 25.33 -10.80
C THR A 655 26.77 24.50 -10.65
N TYR A 656 27.19 23.86 -11.75
CA TYR A 656 28.43 23.10 -11.82
C TYR A 656 29.65 23.98 -11.42
N PRO A 657 30.63 23.48 -10.64
CA PRO A 657 30.87 22.07 -10.28
C PRO A 657 30.13 21.57 -9.03
N ASN A 658 29.24 22.37 -8.43
CA ASN A 658 28.46 21.92 -7.27
C ASN A 658 27.47 20.82 -7.67
N ILE A 659 27.32 19.80 -6.82
CA ILE A 659 26.40 18.70 -7.08
C ILE A 659 25.01 19.06 -6.55
N THR A 660 23.97 18.75 -7.32
CA THR A 660 22.58 18.94 -6.92
C THR A 660 21.80 17.62 -7.03
N ASN A 661 20.57 17.61 -6.50
CA ASN A 661 19.67 16.47 -6.68
C ASN A 661 19.12 16.33 -8.11
N LEU A 662 19.41 17.27 -9.01
CA LEU A 662 19.05 17.21 -10.41
C LEU A 662 20.24 16.53 -11.14
N THR A 663 19.96 15.39 -11.79
CA THR A 663 20.92 14.44 -12.42
C THR A 663 22.14 15.09 -13.12
N ASN A 664 23.33 14.45 -13.05
CA ASN A 664 24.59 14.82 -13.72
C ASN A 664 24.38 15.46 -15.11
N ARG A 665 24.38 16.78 -15.15
CA ARG A 665 24.55 17.55 -16.38
C ARG A 665 25.99 18.04 -16.34
N ASP A 666 26.90 17.36 -17.05
CA ASP A 666 28.34 17.70 -17.16
C ASP A 666 28.57 18.99 -17.99
N VAL A 667 27.64 19.96 -17.93
CA VAL A 667 27.58 21.16 -18.76
C VAL A 667 27.23 22.36 -17.87
N GLU A 668 27.62 23.57 -18.27
CA GLU A 668 27.19 24.84 -17.67
C GLU A 668 25.66 24.95 -17.63
N TYR A 669 25.07 24.41 -16.58
CA TYR A 669 23.64 24.37 -16.35
C TYR A 669 23.24 25.45 -15.34
N SER A 670 22.53 26.47 -15.82
CA SER A 670 21.96 27.51 -14.96
C SER A 670 20.50 27.20 -14.64
N TRP A 671 20.26 26.67 -13.45
CA TRP A 671 18.90 26.38 -12.96
C TRP A 671 18.00 27.63 -12.95
N LEU A 672 18.58 28.79 -12.63
CA LEU A 672 17.86 30.06 -12.59
C LEU A 672 17.43 30.54 -13.99
N GLU A 673 18.28 30.36 -15.00
CA GLU A 673 17.94 30.71 -16.40
C GLU A 673 16.86 29.76 -16.96
N GLU A 674 16.94 28.45 -16.67
CA GLU A 674 15.88 27.51 -17.06
C GLU A 674 14.55 27.90 -16.38
N LEU A 675 14.57 28.20 -15.08
CA LEU A 675 13.39 28.68 -14.35
C LEU A 675 12.81 29.97 -14.94
N GLN A 676 13.67 30.89 -15.43
CA GLN A 676 13.24 32.13 -16.07
C GLN A 676 12.60 31.90 -17.44
N SER A 677 13.12 30.95 -18.21
CA SER A 677 12.67 30.62 -19.56
C SER A 677 11.26 30.01 -19.62
N ILE A 678 10.78 29.40 -18.53
CA ILE A 678 9.48 28.74 -18.49
C ILE A 678 8.34 29.79 -18.53
N PRO A 679 7.41 29.69 -19.50
CA PRO A 679 6.46 30.76 -19.80
C PRO A 679 5.36 30.88 -18.74
N THR A 680 4.81 29.76 -18.26
CA THR A 680 3.66 29.78 -17.35
C THR A 680 4.07 29.75 -15.88
N GLU A 681 3.29 30.38 -15.00
CA GLU A 681 3.57 30.37 -13.55
C GLU A 681 3.39 28.97 -12.94
N SER A 682 2.40 28.20 -13.41
CA SER A 682 2.15 26.83 -12.93
C SER A 682 3.33 25.90 -13.21
N GLU A 683 3.86 25.93 -14.44
CA GLU A 683 5.02 25.14 -14.83
C GLU A 683 6.29 25.60 -14.10
N ARG A 684 6.48 26.92 -13.95
CA ARG A 684 7.59 27.46 -13.14
C ARG A 684 7.56 26.94 -11.72
N ARG A 685 6.39 26.90 -11.07
CA ARG A 685 6.23 26.33 -9.72
C ARG A 685 6.51 24.83 -9.70
N LYS A 686 6.08 24.07 -10.72
CA LYS A 686 6.34 22.63 -10.81
C LYS A 686 7.84 22.34 -10.98
N PHE A 687 8.52 23.09 -11.84
CA PHE A 687 9.96 23.00 -12.08
C PHE A 687 10.76 23.43 -10.85
N ALA A 688 10.40 24.58 -10.25
CA ALA A 688 11.04 25.12 -9.06
C ALA A 688 11.07 24.12 -7.88
N LYS A 689 10.02 23.28 -7.76
CA LYS A 689 9.94 22.24 -6.71
C LYS A 689 10.92 21.09 -6.88
N GLN A 690 11.54 20.94 -8.06
CA GLN A 690 12.43 19.82 -8.33
C GLN A 690 13.80 20.00 -7.65
N LEU A 691 14.28 21.24 -7.51
CA LEU A 691 15.51 21.52 -6.76
C LEU A 691 15.24 21.34 -5.25
N ARG A 692 16.02 20.47 -4.61
CA ARG A 692 15.90 20.07 -3.20
C ARG A 692 17.17 20.33 -2.42
N TRP A 693 18.33 20.08 -3.01
CA TRP A 693 19.60 20.35 -2.35
C TRP A 693 20.73 20.63 -3.35
N ALA A 694 21.76 21.36 -2.88
CA ALA A 694 23.06 21.52 -3.53
C ALA A 694 24.19 21.37 -2.49
N THR A 695 25.31 20.76 -2.88
CA THR A 695 26.50 20.54 -2.03
C THR A 695 27.69 21.36 -2.52
N LEU A 696 28.32 22.11 -1.62
CA LEU A 696 29.42 23.04 -1.91
C LEU A 696 30.69 22.60 -1.19
N GLY A 697 31.86 22.80 -1.80
CA GLY A 697 33.15 22.40 -1.23
C GLY A 697 33.35 20.88 -1.29
N TYR A 698 33.56 20.24 -0.13
CA TYR A 698 33.49 18.77 -0.04
C TYR A 698 32.09 18.28 -0.39
N GLN A 699 32.00 17.37 -1.34
CA GLN A 699 30.74 16.81 -1.80
C GLN A 699 30.28 15.71 -0.85
N TYR A 700 28.98 15.70 -0.55
CA TYR A 700 28.37 14.76 0.38
C TYR A 700 27.87 13.52 -0.37
N ASP A 701 28.36 12.34 0.00
CA ASP A 701 27.86 11.07 -0.53
C ASP A 701 26.60 10.64 0.24
N TRP A 702 25.43 10.82 -0.38
CA TRP A 702 24.15 10.44 0.19
C TRP A 702 23.97 8.93 0.43
N THR A 703 24.73 8.08 -0.26
CA THR A 703 24.65 6.61 -0.11
C THR A 703 25.37 6.16 1.16
N ASN A 704 26.59 6.67 1.35
CA ASN A 704 27.45 6.29 2.46
C ASN A 704 27.35 7.24 3.67
N LYS A 705 26.70 8.40 3.50
CA LYS A 705 26.54 9.48 4.50
C LYS A 705 27.86 10.02 5.04
N VAL A 706 28.80 10.24 4.13
CA VAL A 706 30.15 10.76 4.43
C VAL A 706 30.54 11.80 3.40
N TYR A 707 31.54 12.63 3.74
CA TYR A 707 32.21 13.50 2.78
C TYR A 707 33.26 12.71 1.99
N ASP A 708 33.35 12.96 0.68
CA ASP A 708 34.27 12.25 -0.21
C ASP A 708 35.51 13.11 -0.51
N GLU A 709 36.70 12.63 -0.09
CA GLU A 709 37.98 13.30 -0.36
C GLU A 709 38.25 13.45 -1.86
N ALA A 710 37.82 12.48 -2.67
CA ALA A 710 38.03 12.50 -4.12
C ALA A 710 37.10 13.49 -4.84
N ARG A 711 36.10 14.05 -4.15
CA ARG A 711 35.09 14.96 -4.70
C ARG A 711 35.07 16.24 -3.86
N LYS A 712 36.10 17.06 -4.03
CA LYS A 712 36.27 18.34 -3.35
C LYS A 712 36.43 19.46 -4.37
N GLU A 713 35.54 20.45 -4.27
CA GLU A 713 35.59 21.68 -5.07
C GLU A 713 36.02 22.87 -4.21
N GLN A 714 36.31 24.01 -4.86
CA GLN A 714 36.59 25.24 -4.14
C GLN A 714 35.35 25.72 -3.37
N PHE A 715 35.48 25.83 -2.04
CA PHE A 715 34.40 26.38 -1.23
C PHE A 715 34.18 27.89 -1.54
N PRO A 716 32.93 28.39 -1.67
CA PRO A 716 32.70 29.77 -2.11
C PRO A 716 33.30 30.82 -1.16
N THR A 717 34.20 31.67 -1.68
CA THR A 717 34.98 32.64 -0.89
C THR A 717 34.13 33.65 -0.11
N GLU A 718 33.04 34.16 -0.72
CA GLU A 718 32.13 35.08 -0.03
C GLU A 718 31.40 34.39 1.13
N LEU A 719 30.89 33.17 0.91
CA LEU A 719 30.24 32.41 1.97
C LEU A 719 31.23 32.07 3.09
N SER A 720 32.46 31.67 2.73
CA SER A 720 33.54 31.46 3.71
C SER A 720 33.78 32.71 4.56
N SER A 721 33.84 33.88 3.93
CA SER A 721 34.05 35.16 4.63
C SER A 721 32.90 35.51 5.57
N LEU A 722 31.65 35.33 5.13
CA LEU A 722 30.45 35.54 5.96
C LEU A 722 30.50 34.63 7.20
N VAL A 723 30.71 33.33 7.01
CA VAL A 723 30.65 32.37 8.11
C VAL A 723 31.82 32.56 9.07
N LYS A 724 33.04 32.84 8.58
CA LYS A 724 34.18 33.16 9.44
C LYS A 724 33.93 34.40 10.29
N TYR A 725 33.29 35.43 9.71
CA TYR A 725 32.93 36.64 10.46
C TYR A 725 31.94 36.32 11.60
N VAL A 726 30.88 35.56 11.31
CA VAL A 726 29.93 35.12 12.33
C VAL A 726 30.63 34.22 13.36
N ALA A 727 31.40 33.22 12.94
CA ALA A 727 32.13 32.30 13.82
C ALA A 727 33.07 33.04 14.78
N THR A 728 33.83 34.02 14.26
CA THR A 728 34.71 34.86 15.08
C THR A 728 33.95 35.63 16.15
N ALA A 729 32.74 36.12 15.83
CA ALA A 729 31.91 36.82 16.81
C ALA A 729 31.47 35.94 17.99
N PHE A 730 31.46 34.62 17.79
CA PHE A 730 31.16 33.61 18.81
C PHE A 730 32.41 32.93 19.39
N GLY A 731 33.61 33.45 19.11
CA GLY A 731 34.88 32.90 19.63
C GLY A 731 35.43 31.71 18.84
N TYR A 732 34.85 31.36 17.71
CA TYR A 732 35.29 30.28 16.82
C TYR A 732 36.13 30.82 15.66
N GLY A 733 37.11 31.68 15.95
CA GLY A 733 37.98 32.28 14.92
C GLY A 733 38.85 31.27 14.16
N TRP A 734 39.01 30.06 14.72
CA TRP A 734 39.69 28.92 14.12
C TRP A 734 38.82 28.15 13.12
N PHE A 735 37.50 28.37 13.10
CA PHE A 735 36.57 27.62 12.23
C PHE A 735 36.89 27.81 10.74
N SER A 736 36.97 26.69 10.03
CA SER A 736 37.23 26.62 8.60
C SER A 736 35.98 26.13 7.85
N PRO A 737 35.27 27.00 7.10
CA PRO A 737 34.16 26.58 6.24
C PRO A 737 34.68 25.75 5.06
N GLU A 738 34.32 24.48 5.02
CA GLU A 738 34.87 23.50 4.06
C GLU A 738 33.80 22.78 3.25
N ALA A 739 32.61 22.63 3.82
CA ALA A 739 31.47 22.06 3.14
C ALA A 739 30.17 22.80 3.47
N ALA A 740 29.22 22.77 2.55
CA ALA A 740 27.88 23.25 2.82
C ALA A 740 26.82 22.42 2.09
N ILE A 741 25.68 22.24 2.76
CA ILE A 741 24.46 21.71 2.14
C ILE A 741 23.43 22.83 2.10
N VAL A 742 23.10 23.28 0.89
CA VAL A 742 22.02 24.23 0.63
C VAL A 742 20.75 23.44 0.41
N ASN A 743 19.81 23.50 1.35
CA ASN A 743 18.53 22.82 1.26
C ASN A 743 17.44 23.78 0.77
N TYR A 744 16.63 23.32 -0.19
CA TYR A 744 15.50 24.05 -0.75
C TYR A 744 14.21 23.31 -0.37
N TYR A 745 13.41 23.93 0.48
CA TYR A 745 12.16 23.37 1.02
C TYR A 745 10.94 24.09 0.45
N PRO A 746 10.30 23.58 -0.61
CA PRO A 746 8.99 24.06 -1.00
C PRO A 746 7.96 23.84 0.11
N ILE A 747 6.95 24.69 0.17
CA ILE A 747 5.87 24.59 1.17
C ILE A 747 5.33 23.16 1.25
N GLY A 748 5.15 22.70 2.49
CA GLY A 748 4.68 21.36 2.79
C GLY A 748 5.78 20.29 2.78
N SER A 749 7.03 20.64 2.46
CA SER A 749 8.17 19.75 2.68
C SER A 749 8.43 19.54 4.16
N THR A 750 9.00 18.38 4.50
CA THR A 750 9.35 18.01 5.88
C THR A 750 10.71 17.33 5.91
N LEU A 751 11.55 17.64 6.90
CA LEU A 751 12.79 16.92 7.20
C LEU A 751 12.61 16.15 8.49
N ALA A 752 12.71 14.81 8.42
CA ALA A 752 12.55 13.93 9.58
C ALA A 752 13.67 14.12 10.62
N GLY A 753 13.42 13.67 11.85
CA GLY A 753 14.40 13.68 12.92
C GLY A 753 15.69 12.94 12.54
N HIS A 754 16.81 13.65 12.61
CA HIS A 754 18.15 13.14 12.35
C HIS A 754 19.17 13.87 13.22
N THR A 755 20.39 13.36 13.24
CA THR A 755 21.57 13.96 13.88
C THR A 755 22.65 14.10 12.81
N ASP A 756 23.47 15.14 12.89
CA ASP A 756 24.60 15.32 11.97
C ASP A 756 25.86 14.65 12.56
N HIS A 757 26.27 13.51 11.99
CA HIS A 757 27.46 12.75 12.41
C HIS A 757 28.36 12.41 11.21
N SER A 758 28.28 13.21 10.14
CA SER A 758 29.01 12.93 8.89
C SER A 758 30.44 13.50 8.88
N GLU A 759 30.75 14.38 9.83
CA GLU A 759 32.06 15.00 10.00
C GLU A 759 32.87 14.26 11.08
N ASP A 760 34.17 14.09 10.86
CA ASP A 760 35.07 13.50 11.87
C ASP A 760 35.33 14.45 13.05
N ASP A 761 35.18 15.76 12.84
CA ASP A 761 35.22 16.80 13.86
C ASP A 761 33.80 17.22 14.27
N GLN A 762 33.39 16.77 15.45
CA GLN A 762 32.11 17.15 16.06
C GLN A 762 32.23 18.34 17.04
N LEU A 763 33.45 18.88 17.23
CA LEU A 763 33.71 20.06 18.05
C LEU A 763 33.49 21.35 17.26
N ALA A 764 33.70 21.32 15.95
CA ALA A 764 33.44 22.45 15.07
C ALA A 764 31.94 22.83 15.07
N PRO A 765 31.62 24.13 15.19
CA PRO A 765 30.24 24.61 15.13
C PRO A 765 29.60 24.36 13.75
N LEU A 766 28.29 24.11 13.72
CA LEU A 766 27.49 24.09 12.50
C LEU A 766 26.67 25.38 12.40
N PHE A 767 26.72 26.04 11.24
CA PHE A 767 25.97 27.27 10.98
C PHE A 767 24.88 27.04 9.94
N SER A 768 23.62 27.34 10.27
CA SER A 768 22.48 27.28 9.37
C SER A 768 21.88 28.67 9.14
N PHE A 769 22.03 29.19 7.92
CA PHE A 769 21.44 30.48 7.50
C PHE A 769 20.10 30.25 6.81
N SER A 770 19.04 30.91 7.29
CA SER A 770 17.68 30.70 6.81
C SER A 770 17.19 31.86 5.96
N PHE A 771 16.56 31.58 4.82
CA PHE A 771 15.94 32.59 3.96
C PHE A 771 14.60 32.10 3.39
N GLY A 772 13.67 33.03 3.10
CA GLY A 772 12.37 32.71 2.52
C GLY A 772 11.29 32.33 3.54
N GLN A 773 10.47 31.32 3.24
CA GLN A 773 9.29 31.00 4.06
C GLN A 773 9.63 30.52 5.49
N PRO A 774 8.75 30.80 6.47
CA PRO A 774 8.91 30.36 7.85
C PRO A 774 8.83 28.83 7.99
N ALA A 775 9.43 28.33 9.06
CA ALA A 775 9.40 26.90 9.39
C ALA A 775 9.40 26.67 10.91
N ILE A 776 8.81 25.54 11.32
CA ILE A 776 9.03 24.99 12.66
C ILE A 776 10.31 24.15 12.59
N PHE A 777 11.29 24.49 13.42
CA PHE A 777 12.48 23.70 13.69
C PHE A 777 12.31 23.00 15.03
N LEU A 778 12.39 21.68 15.05
CA LEU A 778 12.36 20.89 16.27
C LEU A 778 13.78 20.51 16.65
N ILE A 779 14.14 20.66 17.92
CA ILE A 779 15.38 20.16 18.47
C ILE A 779 15.15 19.42 19.78
N GLY A 780 15.55 18.16 19.80
CA GLY A 780 15.47 17.24 20.92
C GLY A 780 16.80 17.20 21.65
N GLY A 781 16.99 16.13 22.40
CA GLY A 781 18.28 15.82 23.00
C GLY A 781 19.15 14.93 22.14
N THR A 782 20.20 14.39 22.76
CA THR A 782 21.11 13.40 22.14
C THR A 782 20.45 12.03 21.98
N THR A 783 19.29 11.87 22.60
CA THR A 783 18.44 10.69 22.56
C THR A 783 17.03 11.07 22.09
N LEU A 784 16.27 10.09 21.58
CA LEU A 784 14.96 10.36 20.96
C LEU A 784 13.82 10.53 22.00
N ASP A 785 14.04 10.14 23.24
CA ASP A 785 13.12 10.23 24.39
C ASP A 785 13.05 11.60 25.04
N GLU A 786 14.06 12.44 24.84
CA GLU A 786 14.04 13.80 25.35
C GLU A 786 13.00 14.67 24.65
N GLU A 787 12.28 15.50 25.42
CA GLU A 787 11.23 16.37 24.89
C GLU A 787 11.84 17.42 23.94
N PRO A 788 11.40 17.50 22.68
CA PRO A 788 11.94 18.50 21.78
C PRO A 788 11.31 19.87 22.00
N ASP A 789 12.12 20.89 21.81
CA ASP A 789 11.67 22.27 21.72
C ASP A 789 11.35 22.61 20.26
N ALA A 790 10.19 23.24 20.04
CA ALA A 790 9.78 23.77 18.75
C ALA A 790 10.16 25.25 18.65
N ILE A 791 10.90 25.62 17.61
CA ILE A 791 11.37 26.99 17.38
C ILE A 791 10.81 27.47 16.04
N LEU A 792 10.23 28.67 16.03
CA LEU A 792 9.84 29.35 14.78
C LEU A 792 11.06 30.02 14.16
N LEU A 793 11.51 29.54 13.00
CA LEU A 793 12.58 30.16 12.22
C LEU A 793 12.04 30.95 11.04
N ARG A 794 12.43 32.21 10.91
CA ARG A 794 12.00 33.15 9.86
C ARG A 794 13.14 33.46 8.89
N SER A 795 12.81 34.21 7.83
CA SER A 795 13.81 34.68 6.88
C SER A 795 14.84 35.59 7.55
N GLY A 796 16.11 35.25 7.38
CA GLY A 796 17.28 35.90 7.95
C GLY A 796 17.79 35.25 9.24
N ASP A 797 17.02 34.39 9.91
CA ASP A 797 17.47 33.80 11.18
C ASP A 797 18.66 32.86 10.95
N ILE A 798 19.63 32.90 11.88
CA ILE A 798 20.81 32.02 11.89
C ILE A 798 20.71 31.08 13.09
N VAL A 799 20.82 29.78 12.85
CA VAL A 799 20.96 28.77 13.91
C VAL A 799 22.41 28.32 13.96
N ILE A 800 23.01 28.32 15.14
CA ILE A 800 24.37 27.85 15.40
C ILE A 800 24.28 26.70 16.40
N MET A 801 24.79 25.54 16.02
CA MET A 801 24.84 24.36 16.89
C MET A 801 26.29 24.14 17.30
N THR A 802 26.56 24.16 18.60
CA THR A 802 27.88 23.92 19.20
C THR A 802 27.80 22.89 20.32
N GLY A 803 28.93 22.24 20.65
CA GLY A 803 29.01 21.29 21.77
C GLY A 803 27.94 20.19 21.70
N ALA A 804 27.23 19.97 22.81
CA ALA A 804 26.22 18.93 22.92
C ALA A 804 25.06 19.10 21.92
N SER A 805 24.71 20.34 21.55
CA SER A 805 23.64 20.58 20.58
C SER A 805 23.94 20.02 19.19
N ARG A 806 25.22 19.86 18.80
CA ARG A 806 25.61 19.21 17.52
C ARG A 806 25.13 17.75 17.43
N GLN A 807 25.03 17.10 18.58
CA GLN A 807 24.63 15.70 18.69
C GLN A 807 23.12 15.53 18.93
N CYS A 808 22.37 16.63 19.02
CA CYS A 808 20.93 16.57 19.24
C CYS A 808 20.18 16.15 17.97
N TYR A 809 19.14 15.33 18.18
CA TYR A 809 18.15 15.09 17.15
C TYR A 809 17.45 16.39 16.79
N HIS A 810 17.35 16.67 15.49
CA HIS A 810 16.64 17.84 15.01
C HIS A 810 15.88 17.55 13.72
N ALA A 811 14.86 18.37 13.46
CA ALA A 811 13.92 18.16 12.35
C ALA A 811 13.30 19.48 11.88
N VAL A 812 12.78 19.47 10.66
CA VAL A 812 11.93 20.54 10.14
C VAL A 812 10.57 19.91 9.79
N PRO A 813 9.66 19.72 10.77
CA PRO A 813 8.37 19.08 10.54
C PRO A 813 7.44 19.85 9.61
N ARG A 814 7.63 21.16 9.46
CA ARG A 814 6.70 22.01 8.71
C ARG A 814 7.37 23.26 8.16
N VAL A 815 7.19 23.48 6.85
CA VAL A 815 7.44 24.74 6.14
C VAL A 815 6.11 25.24 5.59
N PHE A 816 5.75 26.48 5.89
CA PHE A 816 4.40 27.01 5.69
C PHE A 816 4.43 28.47 5.23
N THR A 817 3.29 29.04 4.82
CA THR A 817 3.24 30.41 4.30
C THR A 817 3.20 31.45 5.40
N ASP A 818 3.69 32.66 5.14
CA ASP A 818 3.54 33.82 6.05
C ASP A 818 2.08 34.11 6.46
N SER A 819 1.08 33.66 5.68
CA SER A 819 -0.34 33.79 6.02
C SER A 819 -0.78 32.94 7.22
N GLU A 820 0.05 31.99 7.66
CA GLU A 820 -0.21 31.14 8.83
C GLU A 820 0.55 31.63 10.07
N LEU A 821 1.28 32.76 9.99
CA LEU A 821 1.94 33.40 11.13
C LEU A 821 0.94 34.16 11.99
N LEU A 822 1.30 34.35 13.27
CA LEU A 822 0.60 35.29 14.16
C LEU A 822 0.67 36.71 13.56
N GLU A 823 -0.46 37.42 13.53
CA GLU A 823 -0.55 38.77 12.93
C GLU A 823 0.52 39.74 13.48
N GLU A 824 0.85 39.61 14.77
CA GLU A 824 1.83 40.42 15.48
C GLU A 824 3.28 40.27 14.97
N LEU A 825 3.61 39.14 14.32
CA LEU A 825 4.98 38.86 13.83
C LEU A 825 5.26 39.47 12.45
N GLY A 826 4.21 39.95 11.77
CA GLY A 826 4.27 40.55 10.44
C GLY A 826 4.63 39.56 9.33
N ASN A 827 4.46 40.00 8.08
CA ASN A 827 4.73 39.18 6.90
C ASN A 827 6.22 39.26 6.52
N SER A 828 6.91 38.12 6.43
CA SER A 828 8.32 38.07 6.00
C SER A 828 8.51 38.68 4.60
N ALA A 829 7.52 38.55 3.73
CA ALA A 829 7.54 39.08 2.36
C ALA A 829 7.35 40.60 2.23
N ALA A 830 6.65 41.24 3.18
CA ALA A 830 6.40 42.68 3.14
C ALA A 830 7.70 43.50 3.29
N ARG A 831 8.76 42.90 3.84
CA ARG A 831 10.07 43.54 4.05
C ARG A 831 10.84 43.85 2.75
N TRP A 832 10.36 43.34 1.62
CA TRP A 832 10.92 43.57 0.29
C TRP A 832 10.00 44.39 -0.62
N GLU A 833 8.87 44.91 -0.10
CA GLU A 833 7.96 45.79 -0.83
C GLU A 833 8.54 47.22 -0.92
N GLY A 834 8.42 47.86 -2.08
CA GLY A 834 8.89 49.25 -2.31
C GLY A 834 10.37 49.42 -2.70
N MET A 835 11.15 48.34 -2.84
CA MET A 835 12.51 48.40 -3.39
C MET A 835 12.49 48.20 -4.92
N GLU A 836 12.22 49.27 -5.66
CA GLU A 836 12.06 49.27 -7.13
C GLU A 836 13.37 49.15 -7.93
N ASP A 837 14.52 49.33 -7.28
CA ASP A 837 15.81 49.28 -7.96
C ASP A 837 16.37 47.84 -8.08
N LEU A 838 16.49 47.41 -9.35
CA LEU A 838 17.26 46.29 -9.92
C LEU A 838 16.47 45.03 -10.36
N LYS A 839 16.37 44.90 -11.71
CA LYS A 839 16.47 43.71 -12.58
C LYS A 839 15.39 42.62 -12.51
N GLU A 840 14.89 42.21 -13.69
CA GLU A 840 13.94 41.10 -13.95
C GLU A 840 14.23 39.82 -13.13
N VAL A 841 15.51 39.52 -12.92
CA VAL A 841 16.00 38.36 -12.18
C VAL A 841 15.53 38.33 -10.71
N TRP A 842 15.49 39.47 -10.01
CA TRP A 842 15.03 39.49 -8.62
C TRP A 842 13.53 39.22 -8.49
N ASN A 843 12.73 39.59 -9.49
CA ASN A 843 11.31 39.25 -9.49
C ASN A 843 11.08 37.74 -9.53
N VAL A 844 11.96 36.98 -10.19
CA VAL A 844 11.91 35.52 -10.22
C VAL A 844 12.26 34.96 -8.86
N ALA A 845 13.36 35.43 -8.25
CA ALA A 845 13.76 35.03 -6.91
C ALA A 845 12.69 35.36 -5.85
N ARG A 846 12.11 36.57 -5.91
CA ARG A 846 11.02 37.02 -5.04
C ARG A 846 9.78 36.13 -5.17
N ARG A 847 9.42 35.69 -6.38
CA ARG A 847 8.30 34.75 -6.59
C ARG A 847 8.63 33.35 -6.06
N TYR A 848 9.88 32.91 -6.20
CA TYR A 848 10.33 31.60 -5.72
C TYR A 848 10.26 31.51 -4.18
N ILE A 849 10.80 32.49 -3.46
CA ILE A 849 10.81 32.50 -1.98
C ILE A 849 9.43 32.71 -1.36
N LYS A 850 8.39 33.07 -2.13
CA LYS A 850 6.99 33.03 -1.67
C LYS A 850 6.50 31.60 -1.41
N TYR A 851 7.13 30.61 -2.02
CA TYR A 851 6.71 29.20 -1.91
C TYR A 851 7.81 28.25 -1.47
N THR A 852 9.00 28.77 -1.16
CA THR A 852 10.17 27.97 -0.81
C THR A 852 10.95 28.64 0.32
N ARG A 853 11.49 27.81 1.20
CA ARG A 853 12.51 28.16 2.18
C ARG A 853 13.87 27.65 1.73
N ILE A 854 14.92 28.40 2.03
CA ILE A 854 16.32 28.04 1.76
C ILE A 854 17.07 27.98 3.10
N ASN A 855 17.80 26.89 3.35
CA ASN A 855 18.73 26.78 4.48
C ASN A 855 20.13 26.45 3.96
N ILE A 856 21.11 27.29 4.27
CA ILE A 856 22.52 27.05 3.96
C ILE A 856 23.19 26.51 5.23
N ASN A 857 23.56 25.23 5.24
CA ASN A 857 24.16 24.56 6.40
C ASN A 857 25.66 24.37 6.16
N VAL A 858 26.48 25.20 6.80
CA VAL A 858 27.93 25.27 6.63
C VAL A 858 28.65 24.57 7.77
N ARG A 859 29.69 23.82 7.42
CA ARG A 859 30.45 22.97 8.34
C ARG A 859 31.93 22.90 7.98
N GLN A 860 32.71 22.51 8.98
CA GLN A 860 34.10 22.09 8.84
C GLN A 860 34.12 20.56 8.78
N VAL A 861 34.91 20.00 7.87
CA VAL A 861 34.97 18.56 7.60
C VAL A 861 36.23 17.96 8.19
N LEU A 862 37.34 18.68 8.12
CA LEU A 862 38.64 18.30 8.67
C LEU A 862 38.77 18.71 10.14
N ARG A 863 39.53 17.94 10.91
CA ARG A 863 40.02 18.37 12.23
C ARG A 863 41.10 19.44 12.08
N GLU A 864 41.35 20.24 13.13
CA GLU A 864 42.30 21.37 13.12
C GLU A 864 43.72 20.99 12.61
N ASP A 865 44.16 19.75 12.87
CA ASP A 865 45.48 19.23 12.45
C ASP A 865 45.42 18.26 11.24
N GLN A 866 44.27 18.12 10.58
CA GLN A 866 44.04 17.16 9.51
C GLN A 866 44.10 17.86 8.14
N SER A 867 44.91 17.33 7.22
CA SER A 867 45.04 17.87 5.86
C SER A 867 44.14 17.18 4.83
N THR A 868 43.72 15.94 5.08
CA THR A 868 42.86 15.13 4.19
C THR A 868 41.96 14.17 5.00
N LEU A 869 40.81 13.74 4.45
CA LEU A 869 39.91 12.75 5.06
C LEU A 869 40.43 11.30 5.04
N GLN A 870 41.53 11.00 4.33
CA GLN A 870 42.10 9.66 4.34
C GLN A 870 42.93 9.43 5.62
N PRO A 871 42.84 8.25 6.26
CA PRO A 871 43.71 7.94 7.38
C PRO A 871 45.17 7.83 6.89
N ASP A 872 46.07 8.55 7.56
CA ASP A 872 47.53 8.47 7.40
C ASP A 872 47.99 7.01 7.59
N SER A 873 47.97 6.22 6.53
CA SER A 873 48.45 4.83 6.54
C SER A 873 49.97 4.73 6.34
N GLU A 874 50.72 5.82 6.46
CA GLU A 874 52.18 5.87 6.25
C GLU A 874 53.03 6.35 7.44
N LYS A 875 52.49 6.50 8.66
CA LYS A 875 53.31 6.88 9.84
C LYS A 875 53.62 5.78 10.87
N HIS A 876 53.44 4.52 10.52
CA HIS A 876 53.97 3.38 11.29
C HIS A 876 54.86 2.45 10.45
N LYS A 877 55.82 3.05 9.73
CA LYS A 877 57.09 2.40 9.37
C LYS A 877 58.23 3.44 9.39
N SER A 878 58.70 3.77 10.59
CA SER A 878 60.11 4.06 10.88
C SER A 878 60.38 3.96 12.37
#